data_AF-A0A430FBQ5-F1
#
_entry.id   AF-A0A430FBQ5-F1
#
_cell.length_a   1.000
_cell.length_b   1.000
_cell.length_c   1.000
_cell.angle_alpha   90.00
_cell.angle_beta   90.00
_cell.angle_gamma   90.00
#
_symmetry.space_group_name_H-M   'P 1'
#
loop_
_entity.id
_entity.type
_entity.pdbx_description
1 polymer ?
#
loop_
_entity_poly.entity_id
_entity_poly.type
_entity_poly.pdbx_seq_one_letter_code
_entity_poly.pdbx_strand_id
1 'polypeptide(L)'
;GSLSLKERFLKMTGNTKVWRAPLAGLASLAMIATMGVAAGTASAAERSVTLNAGTGATYSDGTSSYTLKDNDSTAKFEQLYANLPTRSGYTFTGWYAKDSKTAVSPTDENLNGQTLTAHWTVDGKVMFTPAGAAFTKGDGITPTVEYVNNSGNKQSLPANGSYEVPVASGDVLADWQVPTDTDPADGDQYEWYTTAQGGAKADVKNLKAGSTVYLQVTQLAGHKVSFNATTASKDDFAGSTDPVRVADGAKQSTVAFPEGYYFTTGGSQKKLAAWNASPAYDESKGIKADTEYTAATGTTVAHLVTFENYDGKGNAKTLVVKDGTTINSVKRFSAPKSNDDAKFDGFYTVDASGNVTKAKADLDSVIKADVTLHAKWTPVAQDVTVSFDPYYDNAPAPETQKVKSDGWVSQPKTPTRAGYVFKGWKYTKSDGRTTVEVKKADLDDFFPVKVTELKVADNKASFLATWTETDKSAYADAKGAVDLTRDQNEYTRQSWIEYTDAYNDITDGDGEQSDGSFNGSDFDYDQATKDLKAAQKKLVQKADTKMYVLYNKNNSDHLYTTSLDEYNGLGKLGWNAQGVSFKVTLNKAPYSAAIYRVYNPNSGEHLFLQKGEAANAVAHGWTYDEPSTDQTPSDLPTGWKDGDPIPFFYTPQNATTTLNRLFNPNARDAGSHYYTANAGETKILVGFGWKLESASALKVAAK
;
A
#
# COMPACT_ATOMS: atom_id res chain seq x y z
N GLY A 1 4.67 -21.84 -49.89
CA GLY A 1 3.58 -21.60 -48.92
C GLY A 1 4.20 -21.26 -47.59
N SER A 2 3.98 -20.05 -47.10
CA SER A 2 4.62 -19.53 -45.88
C SER A 2 3.89 -20.03 -44.63
N LEU A 3 4.65 -20.63 -43.71
CA LEU A 3 4.23 -21.07 -42.38
C LEU A 3 3.71 -19.90 -41.53
N SER A 4 2.77 -20.19 -40.63
CA SER A 4 2.05 -19.18 -39.84
C SER A 4 2.89 -18.67 -38.65
N LEU A 5 2.60 -17.45 -38.19
CA LEU A 5 3.28 -16.79 -37.06
C LEU A 5 3.25 -17.62 -35.76
N LYS A 6 2.28 -18.53 -35.61
CA LYS A 6 2.12 -19.41 -34.44
C LYS A 6 3.15 -20.54 -34.41
N GLU A 7 3.66 -20.96 -35.57
CA GLU A 7 4.65 -22.04 -35.72
C GLU A 7 6.10 -21.54 -35.56
N ARG A 8 6.32 -20.23 -35.62
CA ARG A 8 7.63 -19.61 -35.33
C ARG A 8 7.91 -19.41 -33.84
N PHE A 9 6.86 -19.27 -33.02
CA PHE A 9 7.00 -19.05 -31.58
C PHE A 9 7.36 -20.32 -30.79
N LEU A 10 7.10 -21.51 -31.34
CA LEU A 10 7.36 -22.78 -30.66
C LEU A 10 8.79 -23.32 -30.78
N LYS A 11 9.73 -22.56 -31.39
CA LYS A 11 11.11 -23.01 -31.65
C LYS A 11 12.20 -22.23 -30.89
N MET A 12 11.85 -21.38 -29.93
CA MET A 12 12.81 -20.49 -29.23
C MET A 12 12.94 -20.70 -27.71
N THR A 13 12.52 -21.82 -27.16
CA THR A 13 12.95 -22.22 -25.80
C THR A 13 13.42 -23.67 -25.84
N GLY A 14 14.72 -23.84 -26.08
CA GLY A 14 15.36 -25.14 -26.04
C GLY A 14 15.28 -25.71 -24.63
N ASN A 15 14.41 -26.70 -24.43
CA ASN A 15 14.62 -27.70 -23.40
C ASN A 15 13.95 -29.03 -23.77
N THR A 16 14.62 -29.79 -24.65
CA THR A 16 14.28 -31.18 -24.92
C THR A 16 15.21 -32.08 -24.10
N LYS A 17 14.72 -32.64 -22.98
CA LYS A 17 15.13 -33.97 -22.48
C LYS A 17 14.19 -34.49 -21.37
N VAL A 18 13.15 -35.17 -21.85
CA VAL A 18 12.58 -36.46 -21.39
C VAL A 18 12.93 -36.94 -19.97
N TRP A 19 11.91 -37.07 -19.11
CA TRP A 19 11.66 -38.32 -18.36
C TRP A 19 10.17 -38.64 -18.39
N ARG A 20 9.85 -39.90 -18.70
CA ARG A 20 8.50 -40.43 -18.94
C ARG A 20 7.96 -41.07 -17.65
N ALA A 21 6.69 -40.79 -17.32
CA ALA A 21 5.77 -41.76 -16.73
C ALA A 21 4.31 -41.31 -17.03
N PRO A 22 3.43 -42.20 -17.54
CA PRO A 22 2.08 -41.83 -17.96
C PRO A 22 1.01 -42.06 -16.89
N LEU A 23 0.08 -41.10 -16.82
CA LEU A 23 -1.37 -41.20 -16.56
C LEU A 23 -1.87 -42.05 -15.38
N ALA A 24 -2.03 -41.41 -14.22
CA ALA A 24 -3.29 -41.40 -13.45
C ALA A 24 -3.15 -40.43 -12.27
N GLY A 25 -3.58 -39.18 -12.45
CA GLY A 25 -3.60 -38.20 -11.36
C GLY A 25 -3.07 -36.86 -11.80
N LEU A 26 -3.86 -36.10 -12.57
CA LEU A 26 -3.83 -34.63 -12.67
C LEU A 26 -4.96 -34.15 -13.63
N ALA A 27 -6.17 -34.69 -13.44
CA ALA A 27 -7.39 -34.15 -14.04
C ALA A 27 -8.39 -33.81 -12.91
N SER A 28 -7.94 -32.99 -11.96
CA SER A 28 -8.79 -32.42 -10.90
C SER A 28 -8.31 -31.03 -10.45
N LEU A 29 -7.75 -30.22 -11.37
CA LEU A 29 -7.35 -28.82 -11.06
C LEU A 29 -7.98 -27.78 -12.00
N ALA A 30 -9.06 -28.15 -12.68
CA ALA A 30 -9.87 -27.24 -13.49
C ALA A 30 -11.38 -27.50 -13.29
N MET A 31 -11.80 -27.72 -12.06
CA MET A 31 -13.17 -27.45 -11.53
C MET A 31 -13.10 -27.37 -9.99
N ILE A 32 -12.19 -26.55 -9.45
CA ILE A 32 -12.26 -26.04 -8.06
C ILE A 32 -12.45 -24.52 -8.17
N ALA A 33 -13.53 -24.16 -8.82
CA ALA A 33 -14.26 -22.92 -8.64
C ALA A 33 -15.71 -23.38 -8.78
N THR A 34 -16.49 -23.21 -7.71
CA THR A 34 -17.89 -23.67 -7.54
C THR A 34 -18.04 -25.12 -7.06
N MET A 35 -18.46 -25.26 -5.79
CA MET A 35 -18.91 -26.47 -5.05
C MET A 35 -17.87 -27.22 -4.18
N GLY A 36 -17.75 -26.78 -2.92
CA GLY A 36 -17.74 -27.64 -1.72
C GLY A 36 -16.48 -28.45 -1.37
N VAL A 37 -15.62 -27.90 -0.51
CA VAL A 37 -14.96 -28.68 0.54
C VAL A 37 -15.28 -28.03 1.88
N ALA A 38 -16.32 -28.58 2.52
CA ALA A 38 -16.52 -28.46 3.94
C ALA A 38 -15.34 -29.16 4.63
N ALA A 39 -14.51 -28.40 5.34
CA ALA A 39 -13.71 -28.97 6.39
C ALA A 39 -14.68 -29.56 7.42
N GLY A 40 -14.67 -30.89 7.56
CA GLY A 40 -15.31 -31.57 8.68
C GLY A 40 -14.53 -31.35 9.97
N THR A 41 -14.42 -30.10 10.41
CA THR A 41 -14.66 -29.81 11.82
C THR A 41 -16.14 -29.52 11.87
N ALA A 42 -16.88 -30.16 12.79
CA ALA A 42 -18.19 -29.62 13.14
C ALA A 42 -17.92 -28.24 13.75
N SER A 43 -17.88 -27.20 12.91
CA SER A 43 -17.95 -25.82 13.35
C SER A 43 -19.23 -25.72 14.15
N ALA A 44 -19.12 -25.50 15.46
CA ALA A 44 -20.25 -24.99 16.20
C ALA A 44 -20.83 -23.81 15.41
N ALA A 45 -22.15 -23.72 15.27
CA ALA A 45 -22.77 -22.59 14.60
C ALA A 45 -22.22 -21.29 15.19
N GLU A 46 -21.69 -20.40 14.34
CA GLU A 46 -21.10 -19.13 14.76
C GLU A 46 -22.12 -18.39 15.63
N ARG A 47 -21.74 -18.08 16.87
CA ARG A 47 -22.63 -17.36 17.79
C ARG A 47 -22.54 -15.87 17.50
N SER A 48 -23.68 -15.20 17.39
CA SER A 48 -23.71 -13.76 17.14
C SER A 48 -24.85 -13.05 17.87
N VAL A 49 -24.64 -11.79 18.25
CA VAL A 49 -25.68 -10.89 18.75
C VAL A 49 -25.65 -9.59 17.96
N THR A 50 -26.83 -9.08 17.60
CA THR A 50 -26.96 -7.83 16.85
C THR A 50 -27.29 -6.67 17.79
N LEU A 51 -26.48 -5.61 17.73
CA LEU A 51 -26.63 -4.41 18.55
C LEU A 51 -27.14 -3.26 17.68
N ASN A 52 -28.36 -2.80 17.95
CA ASN A 52 -29.02 -1.71 17.24
C ASN A 52 -28.90 -0.41 18.03
N ALA A 53 -28.24 0.60 17.47
CA ALA A 53 -28.02 1.90 18.11
C ALA A 53 -29.33 2.65 18.45
N GLY A 54 -30.45 2.26 17.84
CA GLY A 54 -31.73 2.93 18.00
C GLY A 54 -31.80 4.24 17.22
N THR A 55 -32.95 4.89 17.28
CA THR A 55 -33.26 6.05 16.44
C THR A 55 -32.37 7.26 16.78
N GLY A 56 -31.64 7.75 15.76
CA GLY A 56 -30.83 8.96 15.85
C GLY A 56 -29.46 8.77 16.51
N ALA A 57 -29.02 7.53 16.68
CA ALA A 57 -27.69 7.18 17.19
C ALA A 57 -26.89 6.39 16.15
N THR A 58 -25.56 6.53 16.18
CA THR A 58 -24.66 5.83 15.27
C THR A 58 -23.39 5.35 15.97
N TYR A 59 -22.78 4.30 15.43
CA TYR A 59 -21.42 3.89 15.76
C TYR A 59 -20.39 4.83 15.12
N SER A 60 -19.11 4.66 15.48
CA SER A 60 -18.00 5.48 14.98
C SER A 60 -17.78 5.38 13.47
N ASP A 61 -18.22 4.29 12.84
CA ASP A 61 -18.22 4.07 11.39
C ASP A 61 -19.46 4.65 10.67
N GLY A 62 -20.37 5.31 11.41
CA GLY A 62 -21.60 5.88 10.89
C GLY A 62 -22.76 4.90 10.74
N THR A 63 -22.58 3.62 11.09
CA THR A 63 -23.66 2.62 11.02
C THR A 63 -24.65 2.75 12.17
N SER A 64 -25.87 2.25 11.99
CA SER A 64 -26.91 2.17 13.04
C SER A 64 -27.00 0.80 13.71
N SER A 65 -26.24 -0.19 13.23
CA SER A 65 -26.22 -1.54 13.79
C SER A 65 -24.83 -2.16 13.66
N TYR A 66 -24.44 -2.89 14.69
CA TYR A 66 -23.17 -3.62 14.77
C TYR A 66 -23.45 -5.07 15.19
N THR A 67 -22.83 -6.03 14.53
CA THR A 67 -22.98 -7.45 14.87
C THR A 67 -21.73 -7.95 15.57
N LEU A 68 -21.89 -8.35 16.84
CA LEU A 68 -20.86 -9.01 17.61
C LEU A 68 -20.87 -10.50 17.29
N LYS A 69 -19.70 -11.03 16.94
CA LYS A 69 -19.46 -12.45 16.66
C LYS A 69 -18.53 -13.00 17.73
N ASP A 70 -18.87 -14.14 18.29
CA ASP A 70 -18.04 -14.86 19.24
C ASP A 70 -17.44 -16.09 18.57
N ASN A 71 -16.11 -16.07 18.44
CA ASN A 71 -15.32 -17.15 17.85
C ASN A 71 -14.78 -18.12 18.90
N ASP A 72 -14.97 -17.83 20.20
CA ASP A 72 -14.56 -18.68 21.30
C ASP A 72 -15.79 -19.46 21.81
N SER A 73 -15.68 -20.77 21.94
CA SER A 73 -16.81 -21.64 22.33
C SER A 73 -17.25 -21.50 23.81
N THR A 74 -16.72 -20.51 24.52
CA THR A 74 -16.78 -20.38 25.98
C THR A 74 -17.85 -19.36 26.44
N ALA A 75 -19.10 -19.71 26.18
CA ALA A 75 -20.31 -19.21 26.88
C ALA A 75 -20.65 -17.70 26.96
N LYS A 76 -19.79 -16.71 26.61
CA LYS A 76 -20.05 -15.26 26.84
C LYS A 76 -19.56 -14.34 25.72
N PHE A 77 -20.32 -13.27 25.41
CA PHE A 77 -19.86 -12.19 24.53
C PHE A 77 -19.06 -11.13 25.31
N GLU A 78 -17.74 -11.30 25.47
CA GLU A 78 -16.85 -10.45 26.29
C GLU A 78 -16.69 -8.97 25.82
N GLN A 79 -17.49 -8.52 24.84
CA GLN A 79 -17.36 -7.18 24.22
C GLN A 79 -18.70 -6.45 24.04
N LEU A 80 -19.75 -6.87 24.74
CA LEU A 80 -21.11 -6.31 24.57
C LEU A 80 -21.18 -4.77 24.72
N TYR A 81 -20.28 -4.19 25.54
CA TYR A 81 -20.23 -2.75 25.81
C TYR A 81 -18.90 -2.09 25.40
N ALA A 82 -18.06 -2.76 24.60
CA ALA A 82 -16.77 -2.21 24.18
C ALA A 82 -16.92 -1.10 23.12
N ASN A 83 -17.85 -1.29 22.18
CA ASN A 83 -18.13 -0.36 21.09
C ASN A 83 -19.54 0.23 21.27
N LEU A 84 -19.65 1.31 22.04
CA LEU A 84 -20.93 1.97 22.28
C LEU A 84 -21.29 2.92 21.14
N PRO A 85 -22.55 2.94 20.68
CA PRO A 85 -23.02 3.99 19.78
C PRO A 85 -23.05 5.33 20.52
N THR A 86 -23.14 6.43 19.77
CA THR A 86 -23.27 7.78 20.32
C THR A 86 -24.55 8.44 19.81
N ARG A 87 -25.16 9.26 20.68
CA ARG A 87 -26.35 10.05 20.37
C ARG A 87 -26.22 11.43 21.01
N SER A 88 -26.12 12.47 20.19
CA SER A 88 -25.87 13.83 20.70
C SER A 88 -26.98 14.30 21.65
N GLY A 89 -26.60 14.74 22.85
CA GLY A 89 -27.52 15.20 23.89
C GLY A 89 -28.20 14.11 24.72
N TYR A 90 -27.80 12.84 24.57
CA TYR A 90 -28.36 11.71 25.32
C TYR A 90 -27.25 10.85 25.92
N THR A 91 -27.54 10.27 27.08
CA THR A 91 -26.72 9.28 27.78
C THR A 91 -27.23 7.88 27.49
N PHE A 92 -26.32 6.97 27.15
CA PHE A 92 -26.60 5.56 26.94
C PHE A 92 -26.93 4.87 28.27
N THR A 93 -28.03 4.11 28.32
CA THR A 93 -28.53 3.48 29.56
C THR A 93 -28.36 1.95 29.58
N GLY A 94 -28.04 1.34 28.44
CA GLY A 94 -27.86 -0.10 28.32
C GLY A 94 -28.43 -0.68 27.02
N TRP A 95 -28.21 -1.98 26.85
CA TRP A 95 -28.80 -2.79 25.78
C TRP A 95 -30.07 -3.46 26.29
N TYR A 96 -31.14 -3.37 25.51
CA TYR A 96 -32.45 -3.91 25.90
C TYR A 96 -32.92 -4.93 24.87
N ALA A 97 -33.36 -6.09 25.37
CA ALA A 97 -34.12 -7.02 24.55
C ALA A 97 -35.47 -6.41 24.18
N LYS A 98 -36.08 -6.90 23.11
CA LYS A 98 -37.39 -6.42 22.65
C LYS A 98 -38.43 -6.47 23.79
N ASP A 99 -39.15 -5.37 23.97
CA ASP A 99 -40.20 -5.18 24.99
C ASP A 99 -39.72 -5.25 26.46
N SER A 100 -38.41 -5.42 26.69
CA SER A 100 -37.82 -5.40 28.03
C SER A 100 -37.76 -3.97 28.58
N LYS A 101 -37.96 -3.85 29.90
CA LYS A 101 -37.79 -2.60 30.66
C LYS A 101 -36.52 -2.57 31.50
N THR A 102 -35.73 -3.64 31.46
CA THR A 102 -34.46 -3.78 32.18
C THR A 102 -33.33 -4.03 31.19
N ALA A 103 -32.17 -3.43 31.46
CA ALA A 103 -30.97 -3.64 30.67
C ALA A 103 -30.46 -5.09 30.78
N VAL A 104 -30.02 -5.64 29.65
CA VAL A 104 -29.36 -6.95 29.55
C VAL A 104 -28.05 -6.91 30.34
N SER A 105 -27.74 -8.00 31.05
CA SER A 105 -26.50 -8.11 31.80
C SER A 105 -25.30 -8.29 30.86
N PRO A 106 -24.15 -7.63 31.11
CA PRO A 106 -22.93 -7.85 30.34
C PRO A 106 -22.38 -9.28 30.45
N THR A 107 -22.86 -10.07 31.42
CA THR A 107 -22.45 -11.47 31.64
C THR A 107 -23.50 -12.49 31.20
N ASP A 108 -24.56 -12.07 30.50
CA ASP A 108 -25.62 -12.96 30.03
C ASP A 108 -25.10 -13.94 28.95
N GLU A 109 -25.25 -15.24 29.21
CA GLU A 109 -24.78 -16.31 28.34
C GLU A 109 -25.80 -16.66 27.23
N ASN A 110 -27.02 -16.12 27.28
CA ASN A 110 -28.15 -16.48 26.42
C ASN A 110 -28.44 -15.46 25.31
N LEU A 111 -27.44 -14.72 24.83
CA LEU A 111 -27.62 -13.65 23.84
C LEU A 111 -27.52 -14.08 22.38
N ASN A 112 -27.24 -15.36 22.12
CA ASN A 112 -27.03 -15.84 20.76
C ASN A 112 -28.30 -15.68 19.90
N GLY A 113 -28.16 -15.06 18.73
CA GLY A 113 -29.22 -14.79 17.77
C GLY A 113 -30.15 -13.64 18.18
N GLN A 114 -29.92 -12.97 19.31
CA GLN A 114 -30.76 -11.86 19.75
C GLN A 114 -30.41 -10.55 19.03
N THR A 115 -31.41 -9.66 18.95
CA THR A 115 -31.21 -8.25 18.59
C THR A 115 -31.50 -7.40 19.82
N LEU A 116 -30.49 -6.67 20.28
CA LEU A 116 -30.60 -5.75 21.40
C LEU A 116 -30.63 -4.32 20.89
N THR A 117 -31.44 -3.47 21.51
CA THR A 117 -31.58 -2.06 21.13
C THR A 117 -31.06 -1.15 22.24
N ALA A 118 -30.31 -0.11 21.87
CA ALA A 118 -29.83 0.89 22.81
C ALA A 118 -30.96 1.77 23.32
N HIS A 119 -31.07 1.94 24.63
CA HIS A 119 -31.96 2.92 25.24
C HIS A 119 -31.18 4.14 25.75
N TRP A 120 -31.84 5.29 25.74
CA TRP A 120 -31.22 6.60 25.91
C TRP A 120 -32.00 7.46 26.88
N THR A 121 -31.29 8.26 27.68
CA THR A 121 -31.89 9.23 28.61
C THR A 121 -31.24 10.59 28.44
N VAL A 122 -31.97 11.68 28.73
CA VAL A 122 -31.38 13.03 28.77
C VAL A 122 -30.73 13.23 30.14
N ASP A 123 -31.53 13.17 31.20
CA ASP A 123 -31.08 13.39 32.59
C ASP A 123 -31.59 12.34 33.59
N GLY A 124 -32.26 11.28 33.11
CA GLY A 124 -32.85 10.27 33.97
C GLY A 124 -31.80 9.37 34.61
N LYS A 125 -31.77 9.31 35.95
CA LYS A 125 -30.82 8.51 36.71
C LYS A 125 -31.38 7.98 38.02
N VAL A 126 -30.84 6.86 38.49
CA VAL A 126 -31.01 6.35 39.85
C VAL A 126 -29.74 6.68 40.64
N MET A 127 -29.91 7.23 41.83
CA MET A 127 -28.82 7.65 42.71
C MET A 127 -28.65 6.65 43.85
N PHE A 128 -27.45 6.09 43.98
CA PHE A 128 -27.02 5.25 45.08
C PHE A 128 -26.06 6.04 45.97
N THR A 129 -26.47 6.37 47.19
CA THR A 129 -25.70 7.25 48.08
C THR A 129 -25.32 6.53 49.38
N PRO A 130 -24.04 6.47 49.76
CA PRO A 130 -23.64 6.03 51.10
C PRO A 130 -24.17 6.98 52.18
N ALA A 131 -24.83 6.45 53.22
CA ALA A 131 -25.41 7.28 54.28
C ALA A 131 -24.44 7.54 55.45
N GLY A 132 -23.57 8.55 55.33
CA GLY A 132 -22.90 9.22 56.46
C GLY A 132 -22.26 8.33 57.55
N ALA A 133 -22.21 8.82 58.80
CA ALA A 133 -21.49 8.24 59.94
C ALA A 133 -21.81 6.76 60.29
N ALA A 134 -22.81 6.14 59.66
CA ALA A 134 -23.13 4.72 59.78
C ALA A 134 -22.18 3.81 58.98
N PHE A 135 -21.31 4.37 58.12
CA PHE A 135 -20.40 3.63 57.25
C PHE A 135 -18.98 3.41 57.81
N THR A 136 -18.61 4.05 58.92
CA THR A 136 -17.24 4.01 59.45
C THR A 136 -17.21 3.75 60.95
N LYS A 137 -16.66 2.60 61.39
CA LYS A 137 -16.41 2.30 62.82
C LYS A 137 -15.10 2.92 63.34
N GLY A 138 -14.34 3.64 62.51
CA GLY A 138 -13.05 4.19 62.91
C GLY A 138 -11.96 3.14 63.17
N ASP A 139 -12.19 1.89 62.74
CA ASP A 139 -11.28 0.74 62.89
C ASP A 139 -10.36 0.51 61.67
N GLY A 140 -10.45 1.41 60.69
CA GLY A 140 -9.60 1.45 59.50
C GLY A 140 -10.01 0.48 58.38
N ILE A 141 -11.16 -0.19 58.49
CA ILE A 141 -11.69 -1.10 57.46
C ILE A 141 -12.73 -0.32 56.63
N THR A 142 -12.55 -0.28 55.31
CA THR A 142 -13.49 0.42 54.41
C THR A 142 -14.51 -0.58 53.89
N PRO A 143 -15.82 -0.29 53.96
CA PRO A 143 -16.83 -1.17 53.37
C PRO A 143 -16.61 -1.33 51.87
N THR A 144 -16.67 -2.55 51.35
CA THR A 144 -16.50 -2.85 49.94
C THR A 144 -17.84 -3.27 49.35
N VAL A 145 -18.64 -2.29 48.93
CA VAL A 145 -19.78 -2.55 48.04
C VAL A 145 -19.29 -2.37 46.62
N GLU A 146 -19.56 -3.31 45.71
CA GLU A 146 -19.22 -3.18 44.30
C GLU A 146 -20.48 -3.02 43.46
N TYR A 147 -20.34 -2.30 42.36
CA TYR A 147 -21.28 -2.36 41.24
C TYR A 147 -20.61 -3.03 40.05
N VAL A 148 -21.41 -3.65 39.19
CA VAL A 148 -20.93 -4.17 37.92
C VAL A 148 -21.01 -3.03 36.91
N ASN A 149 -19.88 -2.64 36.34
CA ASN A 149 -19.86 -1.65 35.28
C ASN A 149 -20.38 -2.27 33.96
N ASN A 150 -20.60 -1.41 32.97
CA ASN A 150 -21.07 -1.85 31.66
C ASN A 150 -20.17 -2.90 30.98
N SER A 151 -18.88 -2.98 31.31
CA SER A 151 -17.97 -4.00 30.79
C SER A 151 -18.05 -5.34 31.53
N GLY A 152 -18.95 -5.49 32.50
CA GLY A 152 -19.05 -6.69 33.35
C GLY A 152 -18.01 -6.74 34.47
N ASN A 153 -17.17 -5.71 34.60
CA ASN A 153 -16.17 -5.64 35.66
C ASN A 153 -16.80 -5.11 36.94
N LYS A 154 -16.47 -5.76 38.06
CA LYS A 154 -16.84 -5.24 39.38
C LYS A 154 -15.98 -4.02 39.73
N GLN A 155 -16.59 -3.00 40.32
CA GLN A 155 -15.98 -1.73 40.68
C GLN A 155 -16.44 -1.32 42.07
N SER A 156 -15.52 -0.92 42.95
CA SER A 156 -15.87 -0.53 44.32
C SER A 156 -16.60 0.82 44.34
N LEU A 157 -17.65 0.90 45.15
CA LEU A 157 -18.37 2.12 45.45
C LEU A 157 -17.49 2.98 46.37
N PRO A 158 -17.20 4.24 46.02
CA PRO A 158 -16.39 5.11 46.87
C PRO A 158 -17.07 5.37 48.22
N ALA A 159 -16.33 5.24 49.31
CA ALA A 159 -16.86 5.32 50.69
C ALA A 159 -17.69 6.58 51.00
N ASN A 160 -17.41 7.70 50.31
CA ASN A 160 -18.09 8.98 50.49
C ASN A 160 -18.75 9.53 49.18
N GLY A 161 -18.84 8.72 48.13
CA GLY A 161 -19.33 9.15 46.82
C GLY A 161 -20.65 8.50 46.44
N SER A 162 -21.56 9.26 45.81
CA SER A 162 -22.76 8.67 45.21
C SER A 162 -22.43 8.06 43.85
N TYR A 163 -23.08 6.95 43.51
CA TYR A 163 -23.02 6.33 42.20
C TYR A 163 -24.33 6.57 41.45
N GLU A 164 -24.22 7.00 40.20
CA GLU A 164 -25.37 7.31 39.34
C GLU A 164 -25.49 6.24 38.27
N VAL A 165 -26.68 5.63 38.16
CA VAL A 165 -27.00 4.75 37.03
C VAL A 165 -27.97 5.47 36.11
N PRO A 166 -27.59 5.77 34.85
CA PRO A 166 -28.52 6.31 33.87
C PRO A 166 -29.65 5.33 33.58
N VAL A 167 -30.90 5.79 33.66
CA VAL A 167 -32.10 4.99 33.37
C VAL A 167 -33.01 5.83 32.48
N ALA A 168 -33.51 5.24 31.39
CA ALA A 168 -34.40 5.94 30.47
C ALA A 168 -35.82 6.03 31.04
N SER A 169 -36.59 7.00 30.55
CA SER A 169 -37.98 7.17 30.97
C SER A 169 -38.81 5.95 30.57
N GLY A 170 -39.48 5.32 31.54
CA GLY A 170 -40.30 4.12 31.33
C GLY A 170 -39.60 2.81 31.67
N ASP A 171 -38.28 2.81 31.80
CA ASP A 171 -37.46 1.66 32.19
C ASP A 171 -37.35 1.55 33.72
N VAL A 172 -36.91 0.38 34.18
CA VAL A 172 -36.56 0.10 35.57
C VAL A 172 -35.12 -0.40 35.64
N LEU A 173 -34.46 -0.12 36.74
CA LEU A 173 -33.08 -0.52 36.97
C LEU A 173 -32.96 -2.06 36.95
N ALA A 174 -31.95 -2.60 36.27
CA ALA A 174 -31.72 -4.04 36.26
C ALA A 174 -31.02 -4.50 37.55
N ASP A 175 -31.33 -5.72 38.02
CA ASP A 175 -30.78 -6.30 39.25
C ASP A 175 -29.23 -6.29 39.29
N TRP A 176 -28.57 -6.49 38.14
CA TRP A 176 -27.10 -6.49 38.05
C TRP A 176 -26.46 -5.10 38.19
N GLN A 177 -27.25 -4.03 38.00
CA GLN A 177 -26.80 -2.63 38.12
C GLN A 177 -26.91 -2.11 39.55
N VAL A 178 -27.58 -2.85 40.45
CA VAL A 178 -27.68 -2.53 41.87
C VAL A 178 -26.34 -2.87 42.53
N PRO A 179 -25.68 -1.93 43.22
CA PRO A 179 -24.46 -2.26 43.93
C PRO A 179 -24.74 -3.26 45.06
N THR A 180 -23.86 -4.26 45.17
CA THR A 180 -23.96 -5.38 46.12
C THR A 180 -22.71 -5.50 46.97
N ASP A 181 -22.87 -6.06 48.15
CA ASP A 181 -21.78 -6.46 49.01
C ASP A 181 -20.85 -7.48 48.32
N THR A 182 -19.54 -7.27 48.45
CA THR A 182 -18.51 -8.10 47.82
C THR A 182 -17.99 -9.20 48.71
N ASP A 183 -18.18 -9.05 50.02
CA ASP A 183 -17.70 -9.99 51.02
C ASP A 183 -18.81 -10.31 52.02
N PRO A 184 -19.86 -11.05 51.61
CA PRO A 184 -20.94 -11.44 52.53
C PRO A 184 -20.48 -12.32 53.71
N ALA A 185 -19.20 -12.72 53.74
CA ALA A 185 -18.59 -13.45 54.84
C ALA A 185 -17.97 -12.52 55.91
N ASP A 186 -17.81 -11.23 55.62
CA ASP A 186 -17.31 -10.23 56.58
C ASP A 186 -18.30 -9.98 57.74
N GLY A 187 -19.56 -10.39 57.53
CA GLY A 187 -20.65 -10.31 58.50
C GLY A 187 -21.37 -8.96 58.50
N ASP A 188 -20.97 -8.03 57.64
CA ASP A 188 -21.62 -6.74 57.44
C ASP A 188 -22.84 -6.94 56.52
N GLN A 189 -24.01 -6.45 56.94
CA GLN A 189 -25.23 -6.52 56.12
C GLN A 189 -25.57 -5.14 55.56
N TYR A 190 -25.62 -5.04 54.24
CA TYR A 190 -25.91 -3.81 53.53
C TYR A 190 -27.35 -3.81 53.01
N GLU A 191 -28.12 -2.79 53.36
CA GLU A 191 -29.48 -2.62 52.86
C GLU A 191 -29.69 -1.21 52.32
N TRP A 192 -30.52 -1.11 51.27
CA TRP A 192 -30.87 0.14 50.61
C TRP A 192 -32.17 0.69 51.19
N TYR A 193 -32.18 1.98 51.53
CA TYR A 193 -33.32 2.68 52.13
C TYR A 193 -33.73 3.90 51.32
N THR A 194 -34.99 4.31 51.43
CA THR A 194 -35.50 5.50 50.71
C THR A 194 -35.07 6.84 51.32
N THR A 195 -34.48 6.84 52.53
CA THR A 195 -34.03 8.06 53.22
C THR A 195 -32.67 7.85 53.90
N ALA A 196 -31.89 8.92 54.05
CA ALA A 196 -30.54 8.87 54.62
C ALA A 196 -30.50 8.41 56.09
N GLN A 197 -31.58 8.65 56.86
CA GLN A 197 -31.66 8.33 58.29
C GLN A 197 -32.48 7.06 58.61
N GLY A 198 -32.69 6.16 57.64
CA GLY A 198 -33.24 4.82 57.90
C GLY A 198 -34.77 4.76 57.85
N GLY A 199 -35.30 4.89 56.63
CA GLY A 199 -36.75 4.82 56.33
C GLY A 199 -37.23 3.39 55.99
N ALA A 200 -38.14 3.29 55.02
CA ALA A 200 -38.53 1.99 54.48
C ALA A 200 -37.41 1.41 53.61
N LYS A 201 -37.28 0.07 53.59
CA LYS A 201 -36.38 -0.62 52.65
C LYS A 201 -36.79 -0.26 51.23
N ALA A 202 -35.83 0.11 50.40
CA ALA A 202 -36.05 0.41 49.01
C ALA A 202 -36.32 -0.88 48.22
N ASP A 203 -37.34 -0.86 47.37
CA ASP A 203 -37.57 -1.92 46.40
C ASP A 203 -36.62 -1.73 45.21
N VAL A 204 -35.41 -2.26 45.34
CA VAL A 204 -34.32 -2.05 44.38
C VAL A 204 -34.65 -2.54 42.96
N LYS A 205 -35.61 -3.46 42.82
CA LYS A 205 -36.05 -4.04 41.53
C LYS A 205 -36.99 -3.12 40.75
N ASN A 206 -37.53 -2.10 41.39
CA ASN A 206 -38.52 -1.18 40.81
C ASN A 206 -38.04 0.27 40.76
N LEU A 207 -36.74 0.50 40.93
CA LEU A 207 -36.15 1.84 40.86
C LEU A 207 -36.22 2.40 39.43
N LYS A 208 -36.62 3.66 39.31
CA LYS A 208 -36.79 4.38 38.03
C LYS A 208 -35.98 5.67 38.05
N ALA A 209 -35.82 6.28 36.87
CA ALA A 209 -35.25 7.62 36.74
C ALA A 209 -35.85 8.60 37.78
N GLY A 210 -34.99 9.27 38.55
CA GLY A 210 -35.33 10.17 39.65
C GLY A 210 -35.30 9.52 41.04
N SER A 211 -35.13 8.20 41.16
CA SER A 211 -35.04 7.53 42.46
C SER A 211 -33.70 7.79 43.13
N THR A 212 -33.71 8.02 44.45
CA THR A 212 -32.51 8.07 45.29
C THR A 212 -32.65 7.08 46.42
N VAL A 213 -31.64 6.22 46.58
CA VAL A 213 -31.57 5.23 47.66
C VAL A 213 -30.28 5.39 48.43
N TYR A 214 -30.36 5.12 49.73
CA TYR A 214 -29.32 5.35 50.70
C TYR A 214 -28.83 4.02 51.28
N LEU A 215 -27.54 3.76 51.17
CA LEU A 215 -26.92 2.55 51.69
C LEU A 215 -26.75 2.66 53.20
N GLN A 216 -27.23 1.67 53.92
CA GLN A 216 -27.05 1.56 55.36
C GLN A 216 -26.48 0.20 55.73
N VAL A 217 -25.58 0.19 56.71
CA VAL A 217 -25.10 -1.04 57.34
C VAL A 217 -26.07 -1.38 58.47
N THR A 218 -26.77 -2.52 58.34
CA THR A 218 -27.87 -2.90 59.24
C THR A 218 -27.44 -3.81 60.39
N GLN A 219 -26.27 -4.46 60.28
CA GLN A 219 -25.69 -5.26 61.36
C GLN A 219 -24.16 -5.18 61.35
N LEU A 220 -23.56 -4.71 62.46
CA LEU A 220 -22.12 -4.50 62.70
C LEU A 220 -21.63 -5.32 63.92
N ALA A 221 -22.03 -6.58 64.04
CA ALA A 221 -21.71 -7.42 65.20
C ALA A 221 -20.48 -8.32 64.98
N GLY A 222 -19.48 -7.85 64.22
CA GLY A 222 -18.26 -8.60 63.91
C GLY A 222 -17.02 -8.16 64.68
N HIS A 223 -15.94 -8.92 64.51
CA HIS A 223 -14.60 -8.69 65.08
C HIS A 223 -13.58 -8.44 63.97
N LYS A 224 -12.56 -7.62 64.26
CA LYS A 224 -11.44 -7.36 63.35
C LYS A 224 -10.43 -8.50 63.42
N VAL A 225 -10.03 -9.00 62.26
CA VAL A 225 -8.94 -9.96 62.11
C VAL A 225 -7.80 -9.31 61.34
N SER A 226 -6.61 -9.24 61.93
CA SER A 226 -5.41 -8.68 61.29
C SER A 226 -4.31 -9.72 61.13
N PHE A 227 -3.41 -9.51 60.16
CA PHE A 227 -2.28 -10.40 59.90
C PHE A 227 -0.95 -9.64 60.07
N ASN A 228 -0.13 -10.05 61.02
CA ASN A 228 1.18 -9.48 61.26
C ASN A 228 2.27 -10.38 60.66
N ALA A 229 2.79 -9.96 59.51
CA ALA A 229 3.83 -10.66 58.76
C ALA A 229 5.24 -10.07 58.93
N THR A 230 5.44 -9.15 59.89
CA THR A 230 6.68 -8.35 60.00
C THR A 230 7.96 -9.20 60.12
N THR A 231 7.84 -10.42 60.66
CA THR A 231 8.94 -11.36 60.85
C THR A 231 9.19 -12.27 59.65
N ALA A 232 8.35 -12.23 58.61
CA ALA A 232 8.42 -13.08 57.44
C ALA A 232 8.69 -12.25 56.17
N SER A 233 9.32 -12.88 55.19
CA SER A 233 9.42 -12.35 53.82
C SER A 233 8.21 -12.80 53.01
N LYS A 234 7.86 -12.03 51.98
CA LYS A 234 6.81 -12.37 51.01
C LYS A 234 7.41 -12.52 49.62
N ASP A 235 6.77 -13.33 48.80
CA ASP A 235 7.05 -13.36 47.36
C ASP A 235 6.09 -12.44 46.57
N ASP A 236 6.22 -12.40 45.25
CA ASP A 236 5.45 -11.50 44.38
C ASP A 236 4.01 -11.97 44.10
N PHE A 237 3.62 -13.13 44.63
CA PHE A 237 2.28 -13.71 44.54
C PHE A 237 1.65 -13.92 45.93
N ALA A 238 2.19 -13.25 46.95
CA ALA A 238 1.71 -13.38 48.32
C ALA A 238 0.34 -12.70 48.49
N GLY A 239 -0.54 -13.33 49.27
CA GLY A 239 -1.85 -12.77 49.61
C GLY A 239 -1.72 -11.50 50.46
N SER A 240 -2.73 -10.62 50.41
CA SER A 240 -2.73 -9.41 51.22
C SER A 240 -2.83 -9.72 52.71
N THR A 241 -2.21 -8.87 53.54
CA THR A 241 -2.33 -8.87 55.01
C THR A 241 -3.26 -7.78 55.52
N ASP A 242 -4.02 -7.15 54.63
CA ASP A 242 -5.01 -6.15 55.01
C ASP A 242 -6.01 -6.76 56.02
N PRO A 243 -6.39 -6.00 57.06
CA PRO A 243 -7.31 -6.50 58.07
C PRO A 243 -8.71 -6.72 57.48
N VAL A 244 -9.35 -7.80 57.89
CA VAL A 244 -10.72 -8.16 57.49
C VAL A 244 -11.66 -8.14 58.69
N ARG A 245 -12.96 -7.99 58.46
CA ARG A 245 -13.99 -8.20 59.49
C ARG A 245 -14.57 -9.60 59.37
N VAL A 246 -14.99 -10.17 60.48
CA VAL A 246 -15.69 -11.46 60.52
C VAL A 246 -16.86 -11.40 61.50
N ALA A 247 -17.94 -12.13 61.24
CA ALA A 247 -19.08 -12.21 62.16
C ALA A 247 -18.70 -12.77 63.55
N ASP A 248 -19.43 -12.39 64.60
CA ASP A 248 -19.25 -12.97 65.94
C ASP A 248 -19.46 -14.49 65.92
N GLY A 249 -18.48 -15.24 66.41
CA GLY A 249 -18.45 -16.71 66.35
C GLY A 249 -18.02 -17.30 65.00
N ALA A 250 -17.51 -16.49 64.06
CA ALA A 250 -16.96 -16.99 62.80
C ALA A 250 -15.86 -18.04 63.06
N LYS A 251 -15.84 -19.08 62.22
CA LYS A 251 -14.82 -20.13 62.31
C LYS A 251 -13.56 -19.66 61.59
N GLN A 252 -12.39 -20.09 62.06
CA GLN A 252 -11.13 -19.79 61.38
C GLN A 252 -11.13 -20.26 59.92
N SER A 253 -11.80 -21.38 59.61
CA SER A 253 -11.93 -21.91 58.25
C SER A 253 -12.69 -21.01 57.27
N THR A 254 -13.45 -20.03 57.76
CA THR A 254 -14.15 -19.04 56.92
C THR A 254 -13.31 -17.79 56.68
N VAL A 255 -12.14 -17.68 57.31
CA VAL A 255 -11.21 -16.56 57.12
C VAL A 255 -10.21 -16.93 56.02
N ALA A 256 -10.03 -16.03 55.05
CA ALA A 256 -9.01 -16.17 54.03
C ALA A 256 -7.63 -15.83 54.60
N PHE A 257 -6.80 -16.84 54.85
CA PHE A 257 -5.44 -16.63 55.35
C PHE A 257 -4.48 -16.25 54.23
N PRO A 258 -3.60 -15.24 54.42
CA PRO A 258 -2.59 -14.91 53.45
C PRO A 258 -1.60 -16.06 53.26
N GLU A 259 -1.33 -16.41 52.00
CA GLU A 259 -0.29 -17.37 51.60
C GLU A 259 0.88 -16.66 50.93
N GLY A 260 2.00 -17.37 50.67
CA GLY A 260 3.17 -16.83 49.96
C GLY A 260 4.24 -16.19 50.83
N TYR A 261 4.18 -16.44 52.14
CA TYR A 261 5.16 -15.97 53.12
C TYR A 261 6.16 -17.06 53.48
N TYR A 262 7.41 -16.66 53.77
CA TYR A 262 8.50 -17.57 54.10
C TYR A 262 9.52 -16.90 55.04
N PHE A 263 10.40 -17.71 55.62
CA PHE A 263 11.48 -17.28 56.50
C PHE A 263 12.83 -17.75 55.93
N THR A 264 13.88 -16.97 56.16
CA THR A 264 15.25 -17.38 55.85
C THR A 264 15.94 -17.73 57.16
N THR A 265 16.33 -19.00 57.34
CA THR A 265 16.98 -19.48 58.56
C THR A 265 18.16 -20.36 58.20
N GLY A 266 19.36 -20.00 58.68
CA GLY A 266 20.59 -20.75 58.39
C GLY A 266 20.91 -20.86 56.89
N GLY A 267 20.52 -19.86 56.09
CA GLY A 267 20.72 -19.86 54.63
C GLY A 267 19.70 -20.66 53.82
N SER A 268 18.74 -21.34 54.45
CA SER A 268 17.65 -22.04 53.76
C SER A 268 16.33 -21.28 53.88
N GLN A 269 15.53 -21.32 52.82
CA GLN A 269 14.16 -20.80 52.87
C GLN A 269 13.22 -21.83 53.51
N LYS A 270 12.30 -21.34 54.34
CA LYS A 270 11.29 -22.13 55.05
C LYS A 270 9.91 -21.56 54.82
N LYS A 271 8.97 -22.36 54.29
CA LYS A 271 7.58 -21.91 54.08
C LYS A 271 6.95 -21.56 55.42
N LEU A 272 6.15 -20.48 55.49
CA LEU A 272 5.29 -20.20 56.63
C LEU A 272 4.46 -21.45 57.00
N ALA A 273 4.56 -21.89 58.25
CA ALA A 273 3.88 -23.10 58.70
C ALA A 273 2.43 -22.84 59.11
N ALA A 274 2.23 -21.77 59.89
CA ALA A 274 0.93 -21.39 60.41
C ALA A 274 0.91 -19.90 60.78
N TRP A 275 -0.30 -19.42 61.04
CA TRP A 275 -0.58 -18.11 61.60
C TRP A 275 -1.06 -18.31 63.04
N ASN A 276 -0.40 -17.67 64.01
CA ASN A 276 -0.70 -17.82 65.43
C ASN A 276 -1.63 -16.69 65.91
N ALA A 277 -2.81 -17.05 66.41
CA ALA A 277 -3.80 -16.09 66.90
C ALA A 277 -3.44 -15.50 68.27
N SER A 278 -3.69 -14.20 68.44
CA SER A 278 -3.67 -13.48 69.71
C SER A 278 -4.91 -12.56 69.79
N PRO A 279 -5.83 -12.77 70.75
CA PRO A 279 -5.88 -13.85 71.74
C PRO A 279 -5.95 -15.25 71.11
N ALA A 280 -5.63 -16.30 71.88
CA ALA A 280 -5.65 -17.67 71.37
C ALA A 280 -7.04 -18.06 70.85
N TYR A 281 -7.09 -18.66 69.65
CA TYR A 281 -8.34 -19.08 69.00
C TYR A 281 -8.95 -20.33 69.67
N ASP A 282 -10.25 -20.31 69.93
CA ASP A 282 -11.05 -21.43 70.46
C ASP A 282 -12.04 -21.90 69.39
N GLU A 283 -11.78 -23.05 68.76
CA GLU A 283 -12.57 -23.60 67.66
C GLU A 283 -14.04 -23.85 68.04
N SER A 284 -14.32 -24.16 69.31
CA SER A 284 -15.67 -24.44 69.80
C SER A 284 -16.54 -23.17 69.90
N LYS A 285 -15.89 -22.01 70.03
CA LYS A 285 -16.56 -20.71 70.24
C LYS A 285 -16.47 -19.80 69.02
N GLY A 286 -15.51 -20.03 68.12
CA GLY A 286 -15.22 -19.14 67.01
C GLY A 286 -14.56 -17.83 67.47
N ILE A 287 -14.47 -16.86 66.57
CA ILE A 287 -13.85 -15.56 66.83
C ILE A 287 -14.83 -14.69 67.64
N LYS A 288 -14.43 -14.31 68.85
CA LYS A 288 -15.27 -13.57 69.83
C LYS A 288 -14.70 -12.22 70.27
N ALA A 289 -13.55 -11.83 69.73
CA ALA A 289 -12.89 -10.55 69.95
C ALA A 289 -11.99 -10.24 68.75
N ASP A 290 -11.57 -8.98 68.63
CA ASP A 290 -10.52 -8.60 67.67
C ASP A 290 -9.29 -9.50 67.87
N THR A 291 -8.83 -10.12 66.78
CA THR A 291 -7.80 -11.16 66.80
C THR A 291 -6.70 -10.82 65.81
N GLU A 292 -5.45 -10.77 66.29
CA GLU A 292 -4.29 -10.62 65.43
C GLU A 292 -3.61 -11.98 65.21
N TYR A 293 -3.37 -12.34 63.96
CA TYR A 293 -2.63 -13.52 63.56
C TYR A 293 -1.18 -13.15 63.22
N THR A 294 -0.22 -13.64 64.00
CA THR A 294 1.21 -13.42 63.73
C THR A 294 1.83 -14.59 62.98
N ALA A 295 2.66 -14.29 61.97
CA ALA A 295 3.36 -15.31 61.18
C ALA A 295 4.30 -16.17 62.05
N ALA A 296 4.11 -17.49 62.03
CA ALA A 296 4.91 -18.44 62.81
C ALA A 296 6.04 -19.07 61.98
N THR A 297 7.27 -19.07 62.51
CA THR A 297 8.43 -19.66 61.81
C THR A 297 8.17 -21.11 61.42
N GLY A 298 8.39 -21.42 60.14
CA GLY A 298 8.20 -22.78 59.61
C GLY A 298 9.47 -23.62 59.62
N THR A 299 9.29 -24.94 59.69
CA THR A 299 10.39 -25.94 59.60
C THR A 299 10.49 -26.58 58.21
N THR A 300 9.43 -26.48 57.41
CA THR A 300 9.33 -27.06 56.06
C THR A 300 10.20 -26.29 55.07
N VAL A 301 11.13 -26.99 54.40
CA VAL A 301 11.99 -26.40 53.36
C VAL A 301 11.14 -25.91 52.18
N ALA A 302 11.51 -24.76 51.65
CA ALA A 302 10.99 -24.21 50.41
C ALA A 302 12.13 -23.66 49.57
N HIS A 303 11.83 -23.39 48.30
CA HIS A 303 12.76 -22.83 47.32
C HIS A 303 12.11 -21.63 46.63
N LEU A 304 12.94 -20.66 46.25
CA LEU A 304 12.52 -19.51 45.46
C LEU A 304 12.64 -19.84 43.98
N VAL A 305 11.55 -19.66 43.25
CA VAL A 305 11.55 -19.66 41.80
C VAL A 305 11.52 -18.21 41.34
N THR A 306 12.57 -17.77 40.66
CA THR A 306 12.67 -16.43 40.06
C THR A 306 12.33 -16.52 38.58
N PHE A 307 11.34 -15.74 38.17
CA PHE A 307 10.91 -15.59 36.80
C PHE A 307 11.41 -14.26 36.26
N GLU A 308 12.49 -14.30 35.50
CA GLU A 308 13.06 -13.14 34.82
C GLU A 308 12.21 -12.72 33.62
N ASN A 309 12.13 -11.40 33.40
CA ASN A 309 11.36 -10.81 32.32
C ASN A 309 9.87 -11.25 32.29
N TYR A 310 9.29 -11.45 33.47
CA TYR A 310 7.97 -12.04 33.66
C TYR A 310 6.87 -11.39 32.82
N ASP A 311 6.90 -10.07 32.66
CA ASP A 311 5.90 -9.29 31.93
C ASP A 311 6.37 -8.83 30.53
N GLY A 312 7.53 -9.28 30.08
CA GLY A 312 8.13 -8.87 28.81
C GLY A 312 8.81 -7.49 28.86
N LYS A 313 8.86 -6.83 30.02
CA LYS A 313 9.43 -5.48 30.22
C LYS A 313 10.70 -5.49 31.08
N GLY A 314 11.28 -6.67 31.30
CA GLY A 314 12.50 -6.85 32.11
C GLY A 314 12.24 -6.97 33.62
N ASN A 315 10.99 -6.99 34.07
CA ASN A 315 10.67 -7.15 35.49
C ASN A 315 10.74 -8.62 35.91
N ALA A 316 11.40 -8.90 37.04
CA ALA A 316 11.42 -10.23 37.65
C ALA A 316 10.24 -10.43 38.61
N LYS A 317 9.80 -11.68 38.78
CA LYS A 317 8.89 -12.10 39.85
C LYS A 317 9.42 -13.31 40.59
N THR A 318 9.08 -13.47 41.85
CA THR A 318 9.50 -14.56 42.72
C THR A 318 8.30 -15.34 43.22
N LEU A 319 8.45 -16.65 43.36
CA LEU A 319 7.44 -17.55 43.90
C LEU A 319 8.10 -18.54 44.87
N VAL A 320 7.60 -18.60 46.12
CA VAL A 320 8.00 -19.63 47.07
C VAL A 320 7.25 -20.93 46.80
N VAL A 321 8.01 -22.01 46.61
CA VAL A 321 7.53 -23.36 46.31
C VAL A 321 8.03 -24.34 47.38
N LYS A 322 7.14 -25.20 47.89
CA LYS A 322 7.53 -26.21 48.89
C LYS A 322 8.51 -27.22 48.28
N ASP A 323 9.53 -27.61 49.03
CA ASP A 323 10.48 -28.64 48.60
C ASP A 323 9.74 -29.93 48.18
N GLY A 324 10.12 -30.47 47.03
CA GLY A 324 9.50 -31.68 46.49
C GLY A 324 8.15 -31.47 45.80
N THR A 325 7.73 -30.23 45.56
CA THR A 325 6.48 -29.89 44.83
C THR A 325 6.77 -29.14 43.52
N THR A 326 5.72 -28.84 42.73
CA THR A 326 5.84 -28.23 41.40
C THR A 326 5.34 -26.78 41.42
N ILE A 327 5.73 -25.98 40.42
CA ILE A 327 5.25 -24.59 40.27
C ILE A 327 3.73 -24.59 40.07
N ASN A 328 3.21 -25.46 39.18
CA ASN A 328 1.78 -25.54 38.89
C ASN A 328 0.93 -26.04 40.08
N SER A 329 1.53 -26.69 41.08
CA SER A 329 0.82 -27.06 42.32
C SER A 329 0.47 -25.87 43.21
N VAL A 330 1.13 -24.72 42.98
CA VAL A 330 0.91 -23.49 43.73
C VAL A 330 -0.23 -22.70 43.07
N LYS A 331 -1.45 -22.80 43.62
CA LYS A 331 -2.67 -22.21 43.03
C LYS A 331 -2.62 -20.70 42.74
N ARG A 332 -1.79 -19.97 43.48
CA ARG A 332 -1.59 -18.51 43.36
C ARG A 332 -0.61 -18.11 42.25
N PHE A 333 0.07 -19.08 41.64
CA PHE A 333 0.88 -18.84 40.44
C PHE A 333 -0.03 -18.81 39.21
N SER A 334 0.17 -17.82 38.35
CA SER A 334 -0.55 -17.69 37.09
C SER A 334 0.41 -17.24 36.00
N ALA A 335 0.70 -18.06 35.00
CA ALA A 335 1.64 -17.69 33.94
C ALA A 335 1.22 -16.38 33.20
N PRO A 336 2.18 -15.62 32.65
CA PRO A 336 1.89 -14.44 31.84
C PRO A 336 0.94 -14.75 30.67
N LYS A 337 0.08 -13.77 30.35
CA LYS A 337 -0.80 -13.84 29.17
C LYS A 337 -0.17 -13.10 28.00
N SER A 338 -0.38 -13.60 26.79
CA SER A 338 -0.03 -12.87 25.56
C SER A 338 -0.82 -11.56 25.47
N ASN A 339 -0.26 -10.56 24.79
CA ASN A 339 -0.93 -9.29 24.49
C ASN A 339 -0.78 -8.96 23.00
N ASP A 340 -1.30 -7.80 22.59
CA ASP A 340 -1.31 -7.36 21.19
C ASP A 340 0.09 -7.09 20.61
N ASP A 341 1.07 -6.78 21.47
CA ASP A 341 2.44 -6.46 21.07
C ASP A 341 3.34 -7.69 21.04
N ALA A 342 3.09 -8.66 21.91
CA ALA A 342 3.93 -9.83 22.09
C ALA A 342 3.17 -11.06 22.60
N LYS A 343 3.50 -12.19 21.98
CA LYS A 343 3.06 -13.52 22.38
C LYS A 343 3.98 -14.10 23.45
N PHE A 344 3.43 -14.57 24.56
CA PHE A 344 4.18 -15.32 25.57
C PHE A 344 4.39 -16.77 25.11
N ASP A 345 5.64 -17.16 24.87
CA ASP A 345 5.97 -18.51 24.39
C ASP A 345 6.19 -19.52 25.54
N GLY A 346 6.51 -19.02 26.73
CA GLY A 346 6.77 -19.82 27.92
C GLY A 346 8.00 -19.39 28.68
N PHE A 347 8.31 -20.14 29.74
CA PHE A 347 9.53 -19.99 30.52
C PHE A 347 10.61 -20.95 30.02
N TYR A 348 11.86 -20.52 30.08
CA TYR A 348 13.02 -21.25 29.59
C TYR A 348 14.16 -21.17 30.60
N THR A 349 14.96 -22.22 30.70
CA THR A 349 16.22 -22.19 31.45
C THR A 349 17.33 -21.54 30.62
N VAL A 350 18.33 -20.95 31.27
CA VAL A 350 19.56 -20.49 30.61
C VAL A 350 20.71 -21.46 30.87
N ASP A 351 21.65 -21.56 29.93
CA ASP A 351 22.90 -22.28 30.15
C ASP A 351 23.86 -21.48 31.06
N ALA A 352 25.00 -22.07 31.41
CA ALA A 352 26.01 -21.43 32.25
C ALA A 352 26.62 -20.15 31.65
N SER A 353 26.35 -19.86 30.37
CA SER A 353 26.77 -18.64 29.68
C SER A 353 25.65 -17.59 29.59
N GLY A 354 24.50 -17.83 30.21
CA GLY A 354 23.35 -16.92 30.21
C GLY A 354 22.51 -16.97 28.93
N ASN A 355 22.78 -17.93 28.02
CA ASN A 355 21.97 -18.07 26.82
C ASN A 355 20.73 -18.90 27.13
N VAL A 356 19.56 -18.41 26.70
CA VAL A 356 18.30 -19.15 26.81
C VAL A 356 18.44 -20.47 26.07
N THR A 357 18.36 -21.58 26.80
CA THR A 357 18.41 -22.93 26.24
C THR A 357 17.24 -23.15 25.28
N LYS A 358 17.39 -24.04 24.29
CA LYS A 358 16.33 -24.31 23.32
C LYS A 358 15.08 -24.98 23.93
N ALA A 359 15.19 -25.57 25.12
CA ALA A 359 14.10 -26.32 25.75
C ALA A 359 13.25 -25.43 26.65
N LYS A 360 11.93 -25.44 26.42
CA LYS A 360 10.95 -24.81 27.30
C LYS A 360 10.98 -25.53 28.65
N ALA A 361 10.98 -24.76 29.74
CA ALA A 361 10.93 -25.29 31.09
C ALA A 361 9.59 -26.01 31.33
N ASP A 362 9.67 -27.18 31.97
CA ASP A 362 8.52 -27.93 32.41
C ASP A 362 8.11 -27.48 33.82
N LEU A 363 6.95 -26.84 33.94
CA LEU A 363 6.47 -26.28 35.22
C LEU A 363 5.89 -27.36 36.16
N ASP A 364 5.74 -28.60 35.68
CA ASP A 364 5.36 -29.78 36.46
C ASP A 364 6.58 -30.56 36.96
N SER A 365 7.79 -30.10 36.65
CA SER A 365 9.01 -30.64 37.24
C SER A 365 9.12 -30.25 38.72
N VAL A 366 9.55 -31.22 39.53
CA VAL A 366 9.69 -31.07 40.99
C VAL A 366 10.83 -30.11 41.33
N ILE A 367 10.55 -29.11 42.16
CA ILE A 367 11.52 -28.14 42.65
C ILE A 367 12.24 -28.68 43.89
N LYS A 368 13.57 -28.71 43.84
CA LYS A 368 14.46 -29.20 44.91
C LYS A 368 15.59 -28.24 45.29
N ALA A 369 15.67 -27.10 44.60
CA ALA A 369 16.62 -26.01 44.83
C ALA A 369 16.00 -24.72 44.26
N ASP A 370 16.57 -23.56 44.58
CA ASP A 370 16.20 -22.30 43.92
C ASP A 370 16.45 -22.39 42.42
N VAL A 371 15.52 -21.84 41.61
CA VAL A 371 15.58 -21.91 40.14
C VAL A 371 15.28 -20.54 39.54
N THR A 372 16.07 -20.14 38.55
CA THR A 372 15.78 -18.97 37.71
C THR A 372 15.29 -19.41 36.33
N LEU A 373 14.11 -18.93 35.93
CA LEU A 373 13.47 -19.17 34.65
C LEU A 373 13.31 -17.84 33.91
N HIS A 374 13.48 -17.84 32.59
CA HIS A 374 13.36 -16.65 31.75
C HIS A 374 12.12 -16.75 30.88
N ALA A 375 11.23 -15.76 30.99
CA ALA A 375 10.09 -15.64 30.09
C ALA A 375 10.56 -15.26 28.67
N LYS A 376 10.06 -16.00 27.67
CA LYS A 376 10.28 -15.72 26.26
C LYS A 376 9.03 -15.11 25.64
N TRP A 377 9.23 -13.99 24.95
CA TRP A 377 8.21 -13.24 24.26
C TRP A 377 8.56 -13.14 22.77
N THR A 378 7.61 -13.49 21.90
CA THR A 378 7.73 -13.32 20.45
C THR A 378 6.89 -12.10 20.04
N PRO A 379 7.49 -11.05 19.44
CA PRO A 379 6.73 -9.89 18.96
C PRO A 379 5.65 -10.30 17.95
N VAL A 380 4.46 -9.71 18.07
CA VAL A 380 3.39 -9.88 17.08
C VAL A 380 3.63 -8.92 15.92
N ALA A 381 3.49 -9.41 14.69
CA ALA A 381 3.62 -8.58 13.50
C ALA A 381 2.50 -7.52 13.46
N GLN A 382 2.88 -6.26 13.52
CA GLN A 382 1.95 -5.12 13.51
C GLN A 382 1.53 -4.74 12.09
N ASP A 383 0.39 -4.09 11.95
CA ASP A 383 -0.04 -3.54 10.66
C ASP A 383 0.78 -2.28 10.32
N VAL A 384 1.34 -2.27 9.11
CA VAL A 384 2.05 -1.14 8.52
C VAL A 384 1.27 -0.65 7.30
N THR A 385 1.05 0.66 7.23
CA THR A 385 0.44 1.32 6.07
C THR A 385 1.54 1.86 5.16
N VAL A 386 1.64 1.31 3.95
CA VAL A 386 2.59 1.77 2.93
C VAL A 386 1.87 2.65 1.93
N SER A 387 2.33 3.90 1.75
CA SER A 387 1.73 4.88 0.84
C SER A 387 2.57 5.10 -0.41
N PHE A 388 1.91 5.19 -1.56
CA PHE A 388 2.50 5.48 -2.85
C PHE A 388 2.05 6.88 -3.30
N ASP A 389 2.87 7.88 -2.98
CA ASP A 389 2.58 9.29 -3.19
C ASP A 389 3.02 9.73 -4.60
N PRO A 390 2.10 10.20 -5.47
CA PRO A 390 2.46 10.74 -6.77
C PRO A 390 3.39 11.97 -6.71
N TYR A 391 3.54 12.61 -5.56
CA TYR A 391 4.56 13.64 -5.30
C TYR A 391 4.53 14.82 -6.29
N TYR A 392 3.34 15.42 -6.48
CA TYR A 392 3.15 16.67 -7.21
C TYR A 392 1.93 17.45 -6.69
N ASP A 393 1.86 18.76 -6.98
CA ASP A 393 0.77 19.62 -6.50
C ASP A 393 -0.60 19.21 -7.07
N ASN A 394 -1.62 19.17 -6.21
CA ASN A 394 -2.98 18.72 -6.55
C ASN A 394 -3.03 17.26 -7.06
N ALA A 395 -2.09 16.41 -6.63
CA ALA A 395 -2.15 14.99 -6.88
C ALA A 395 -3.39 14.34 -6.27
N PRO A 396 -3.91 13.24 -6.87
CA PRO A 396 -4.91 12.41 -6.23
C PRO A 396 -4.38 11.82 -4.91
N ALA A 397 -5.29 11.39 -4.04
CA ALA A 397 -4.93 10.76 -2.78
C ALA A 397 -3.96 9.58 -3.03
N PRO A 398 -2.86 9.46 -2.25
CA PRO A 398 -1.92 8.36 -2.39
C PRO A 398 -2.61 6.99 -2.29
N GLU A 399 -2.22 6.05 -3.16
CA GLU A 399 -2.62 4.66 -3.01
C GLU A 399 -1.97 4.11 -1.73
N THR A 400 -2.70 3.29 -0.97
CA THR A 400 -2.17 2.70 0.26
C THR A 400 -2.36 1.19 0.28
N GLN A 401 -1.37 0.48 0.83
CA GLN A 401 -1.43 -0.95 1.11
C GLN A 401 -1.23 -1.17 2.61
N LYS A 402 -2.12 -1.95 3.24
CA LYS A 402 -1.96 -2.41 4.62
C LYS A 402 -1.38 -3.81 4.63
N VAL A 403 -0.21 -3.96 5.21
CA VAL A 403 0.54 -5.22 5.27
C VAL A 403 1.14 -5.41 6.67
N LYS A 404 1.48 -6.64 7.04
CA LYS A 404 2.18 -6.90 8.31
C LYS A 404 3.62 -6.38 8.26
N SER A 405 4.20 -6.06 9.42
CA SER A 405 5.56 -5.52 9.55
C SER A 405 6.67 -6.47 9.02
N ASP A 406 6.37 -7.75 8.89
CA ASP A 406 7.20 -8.78 8.27
C ASP A 406 6.68 -9.23 6.88
N GLY A 407 5.63 -8.57 6.38
CA GLY A 407 4.95 -8.87 5.15
C GLY A 407 5.59 -8.28 3.90
N TRP A 408 4.89 -8.44 2.78
CA TRP A 408 5.33 -8.06 1.44
C TRP A 408 4.42 -6.99 0.86
N VAL A 409 5.02 -5.94 0.31
CA VAL A 409 4.36 -4.85 -0.41
C VAL A 409 4.30 -5.22 -1.88
N SER A 410 3.12 -5.12 -2.47
CA SER A 410 2.90 -5.39 -3.90
C SER A 410 3.10 -4.14 -4.75
N GLN A 411 3.37 -4.32 -6.05
CA GLN A 411 3.51 -3.21 -6.99
C GLN A 411 2.21 -2.38 -7.03
N PRO A 412 2.28 -1.04 -6.84
CA PRO A 412 1.11 -0.16 -6.91
C PRO A 412 0.66 0.05 -8.35
N LYS A 413 -0.52 0.65 -8.55
CA LYS A 413 -0.89 1.16 -9.86
C LYS A 413 0.10 2.24 -10.31
N THR A 414 0.47 2.23 -11.59
CA THR A 414 1.33 3.29 -12.15
C THR A 414 0.58 4.63 -12.09
N PRO A 415 1.15 5.67 -11.43
CA PRO A 415 0.51 6.98 -11.35
C PRO A 415 0.66 7.74 -12.67
N THR A 416 -0.23 8.70 -12.92
CA THR A 416 -0.27 9.53 -14.13
C THR A 416 -0.18 11.01 -13.77
N ARG A 417 0.50 11.82 -14.60
CA ARG A 417 0.62 13.27 -14.43
C ARG A 417 0.66 13.96 -15.80
N ALA A 418 -0.25 14.90 -16.04
CA ALA A 418 -0.34 15.61 -17.32
C ALA A 418 0.98 16.34 -17.65
N GLY A 419 1.53 16.10 -18.85
CA GLY A 419 2.78 16.70 -19.32
C GLY A 419 4.07 16.06 -18.81
N TYR A 420 3.98 14.99 -18.00
CA TYR A 420 5.14 14.33 -17.39
C TYR A 420 5.09 12.81 -17.57
N VAL A 421 6.26 12.20 -17.76
CA VAL A 421 6.44 10.76 -17.81
C VAL A 421 6.89 10.25 -16.43
N PHE A 422 6.16 9.28 -15.89
CA PHE A 422 6.54 8.56 -14.66
C PHE A 422 7.84 7.78 -14.86
N LYS A 423 8.85 8.04 -14.03
CA LYS A 423 10.19 7.41 -14.12
C LYS A 423 10.44 6.34 -13.09
N GLY A 424 9.67 6.27 -12.01
CA GLY A 424 9.87 5.27 -10.96
C GLY A 424 9.47 5.76 -9.58
N TRP A 425 9.88 5.00 -8.56
CA TRP A 425 9.59 5.29 -7.15
C TRP A 425 10.86 5.51 -6.35
N LYS A 426 10.82 6.46 -5.43
CA LYS A 426 11.87 6.76 -4.46
C LYS A 426 11.42 6.39 -3.05
N TYR A 427 12.23 5.67 -2.30
CA TYR A 427 11.94 5.29 -0.91
C TYR A 427 13.18 5.33 -0.03
N THR A 428 12.98 5.37 1.29
CA THR A 428 14.09 5.30 2.27
C THR A 428 14.20 3.89 2.83
N LYS A 429 15.43 3.35 2.90
CA LYS A 429 15.70 2.02 3.46
C LYS A 429 15.51 1.98 4.98
N SER A 430 15.45 0.77 5.54
CA SER A 430 15.32 0.53 6.98
C SER A 430 16.43 1.13 7.84
N ASP A 431 17.59 1.46 7.28
CA ASP A 431 18.66 2.21 7.97
C ASP A 431 18.29 3.69 8.26
N GLY A 432 17.19 4.18 7.69
CA GLY A 432 16.66 5.52 7.87
C GLY A 432 17.43 6.64 7.18
N ARG A 433 18.53 6.31 6.48
CA ARG A 433 19.49 7.27 5.88
C ARG A 433 19.61 7.12 4.37
N THR A 434 19.58 5.89 3.88
CA THR A 434 19.79 5.59 2.46
C THR A 434 18.49 5.76 1.70
N THR A 435 18.49 6.64 0.71
CA THR A 435 17.37 6.78 -0.22
C THR A 435 17.69 6.09 -1.54
N VAL A 436 16.76 5.28 -2.03
CA VAL A 436 16.88 4.52 -3.28
C VAL A 436 15.83 4.99 -4.27
N GLU A 437 16.21 5.08 -5.53
CA GLU A 437 15.30 5.27 -6.65
C GLU A 437 15.24 3.97 -7.46
N VAL A 438 14.03 3.44 -7.64
CA VAL A 438 13.74 2.26 -8.47
C VAL A 438 13.10 2.75 -9.75
N LYS A 439 13.75 2.51 -10.89
CA LYS A 439 13.27 3.00 -12.18
C LYS A 439 12.06 2.19 -12.66
N LYS A 440 11.23 2.79 -13.50
CA LYS A 440 10.03 2.17 -14.10
C LYS A 440 10.33 0.81 -14.75
N ALA A 441 11.49 0.67 -15.40
CA ALA A 441 11.90 -0.56 -16.06
C ALA A 441 12.26 -1.70 -15.09
N ASP A 442 12.57 -1.37 -13.83
CA ASP A 442 13.05 -2.32 -12.82
C ASP A 442 11.95 -2.66 -11.79
N LEU A 443 10.72 -2.15 -11.96
CA LEU A 443 9.65 -2.31 -10.97
C LEU A 443 9.19 -3.77 -10.84
N ASP A 444 9.15 -4.51 -11.94
CA ASP A 444 8.71 -5.91 -11.96
C ASP A 444 9.71 -6.84 -11.26
N ASP A 445 10.99 -6.47 -11.27
CA ASP A 445 12.06 -7.19 -10.55
C ASP A 445 12.17 -6.75 -9.07
N PHE A 446 11.76 -5.51 -8.77
CA PHE A 446 11.81 -4.96 -7.42
C PHE A 446 10.63 -5.40 -6.55
N PHE A 447 9.42 -5.46 -7.11
CA PHE A 447 8.23 -5.89 -6.39
C PHE A 447 7.97 -7.39 -6.54
N PRO A 448 7.44 -8.07 -5.51
CA PRO A 448 7.10 -7.53 -4.19
C PRO A 448 8.33 -7.30 -3.30
N VAL A 449 8.29 -6.27 -2.45
CA VAL A 449 9.39 -5.90 -1.53
C VAL A 449 8.97 -6.12 -0.07
N LYS A 450 9.90 -6.58 0.80
CA LYS A 450 9.61 -6.75 2.23
C LYS A 450 9.54 -5.42 2.96
N VAL A 451 8.58 -5.29 3.90
CA VAL A 451 8.47 -4.11 4.78
C VAL A 451 9.74 -3.89 5.61
N THR A 452 10.45 -4.96 5.99
CA THR A 452 11.71 -4.90 6.74
C THR A 452 12.85 -4.18 6.01
N GLU A 453 12.72 -3.97 4.69
CA GLU A 453 13.68 -3.21 3.89
C GLU A 453 13.39 -1.71 3.87
N LEU A 454 12.21 -1.30 4.33
CA LEU A 454 11.71 0.07 4.29
C LEU A 454 11.93 0.78 5.61
N LYS A 455 12.10 2.11 5.56
CA LYS A 455 12.00 2.96 6.75
C LYS A 455 10.54 2.99 7.19
N VAL A 456 10.26 2.46 8.38
CA VAL A 456 8.94 2.53 9.02
C VAL A 456 9.02 3.49 10.21
N ALA A 457 8.15 4.48 10.24
CA ALA A 457 7.94 5.39 11.37
C ALA A 457 6.43 5.50 11.63
N ASP A 458 6.02 5.39 12.89
CA ASP A 458 4.59 5.41 13.29
C ASP A 458 3.71 4.46 12.47
N ASN A 459 4.21 3.24 12.24
CA ASN A 459 3.57 2.20 11.41
C ASN A 459 3.26 2.65 9.96
N LYS A 460 4.05 3.60 9.43
CA LYS A 460 3.94 4.10 8.06
C LYS A 460 5.27 4.03 7.31
N ALA A 461 5.20 3.73 6.03
CA ALA A 461 6.29 3.83 5.07
C ALA A 461 5.79 4.51 3.79
N SER A 462 6.68 5.15 3.03
CA SER A 462 6.30 5.88 1.82
C SER A 462 7.24 5.65 0.64
N PHE A 463 6.63 5.58 -0.54
CA PHE A 463 7.27 5.71 -1.85
C PHE A 463 6.81 7.03 -2.48
N LEU A 464 7.74 7.78 -3.06
CA LEU A 464 7.48 9.04 -3.76
C LEU A 464 7.75 8.85 -5.25
N ALA A 465 6.81 9.23 -6.12
CA ALA A 465 6.98 9.11 -7.55
C ALA A 465 8.05 10.07 -8.09
N THR A 466 8.78 9.65 -9.12
CA THR A 466 9.71 10.50 -9.87
C THR A 466 9.21 10.74 -11.29
N TRP A 467 9.44 11.96 -11.80
CA TRP A 467 8.83 12.47 -13.04
C TRP A 467 9.85 13.15 -13.94
N THR A 468 9.58 13.17 -15.24
CA THR A 468 10.30 14.02 -16.22
C THR A 468 9.31 14.69 -17.15
N GLU A 469 9.49 15.98 -17.41
CA GLU A 469 8.64 16.77 -18.33
C GLU A 469 8.80 16.28 -19.77
N THR A 470 7.72 16.33 -20.56
CA THR A 470 7.71 15.89 -21.96
C THR A 470 8.00 17.07 -22.89
N ASP A 471 8.93 16.91 -23.85
CA ASP A 471 9.25 17.96 -24.83
C ASP A 471 8.21 17.99 -25.96
N LYS A 472 7.27 18.94 -25.88
CA LYS A 472 6.19 19.10 -26.88
C LYS A 472 6.65 19.74 -28.19
N SER A 473 7.82 20.40 -28.21
CA SER A 473 8.28 21.13 -29.40
C SER A 473 8.51 20.20 -30.58
N ALA A 474 9.12 19.04 -30.31
CA ALA A 474 9.37 18.01 -31.31
C ALA A 474 8.09 17.40 -31.89
N TYR A 475 7.02 17.30 -31.08
CA TYR A 475 5.70 16.84 -31.53
C TYR A 475 5.03 17.88 -32.43
N ALA A 476 5.01 19.14 -32.01
CA ALA A 476 4.42 20.23 -32.80
C ALA A 476 5.11 20.36 -34.16
N ASP A 477 6.45 20.30 -34.19
CA ASP A 477 7.25 20.31 -35.42
C ASP A 477 6.92 19.11 -36.32
N ALA A 478 6.79 17.90 -35.74
CA ALA A 478 6.40 16.72 -36.49
C ALA A 478 4.97 16.83 -37.03
N LYS A 479 4.03 17.31 -36.24
CA LYS A 479 2.62 17.48 -36.63
C LYS A 479 2.45 18.48 -37.77
N GLY A 480 3.22 19.56 -37.77
CA GLY A 480 3.17 20.63 -38.78
C GLY A 480 4.02 20.38 -40.04
N ALA A 481 4.80 19.30 -40.11
CA ALA A 481 5.72 19.08 -41.23
C ALA A 481 5.03 18.68 -42.56
N VAL A 482 3.77 18.22 -42.52
CA VAL A 482 2.92 17.98 -43.70
C VAL A 482 1.57 18.62 -43.45
N ASP A 483 1.17 19.54 -44.32
CA ASP A 483 -0.11 20.23 -44.23
C ASP A 483 -1.19 19.42 -44.97
N LEU A 484 -2.18 18.92 -44.22
CA LEU A 484 -3.23 18.05 -44.76
C LEU A 484 -4.13 18.72 -45.82
N THR A 485 -4.10 20.05 -45.92
CA THR A 485 -4.88 20.80 -46.90
C THR A 485 -4.02 21.23 -48.09
N ARG A 486 -2.86 21.81 -47.83
CA ARG A 486 -1.96 22.33 -48.87
C ARG A 486 -1.26 21.22 -49.63
N ASP A 487 -0.78 20.18 -48.94
CA ASP A 487 0.17 19.22 -49.52
C ASP A 487 -0.52 18.01 -50.17
N GLN A 488 -1.85 17.92 -50.13
CA GLN A 488 -2.62 16.76 -50.65
C GLN A 488 -2.27 16.39 -52.10
N ASN A 489 -2.03 17.40 -52.94
CA ASN A 489 -1.74 17.19 -54.36
C ASN A 489 -0.29 16.78 -54.63
N GLU A 490 0.61 16.94 -53.66
CA GLU A 490 2.04 16.66 -53.78
C GLU A 490 2.38 15.17 -53.67
N TYR A 491 1.48 14.34 -53.17
CA TYR A 491 1.72 12.93 -52.92
C TYR A 491 0.78 12.03 -53.72
N THR A 492 1.19 10.77 -53.94
CA THR A 492 0.32 9.77 -54.58
C THR A 492 -0.93 9.54 -53.73
N ARG A 493 -2.07 9.28 -54.40
CA ARG A 493 -3.35 9.09 -53.71
C ARG A 493 -3.28 8.00 -52.63
N GLN A 494 -2.59 6.89 -52.93
CA GLN A 494 -2.49 5.76 -52.02
C GLN A 494 -1.68 6.11 -50.76
N SER A 495 -0.47 6.66 -50.93
CA SER A 495 0.36 7.02 -49.78
C SER A 495 -0.25 8.15 -48.95
N TRP A 496 -1.03 9.05 -49.59
CA TRP A 496 -1.73 10.12 -48.89
C TRP A 496 -2.81 9.57 -47.95
N ILE A 497 -3.64 8.64 -48.41
CA ILE A 497 -4.67 7.99 -47.58
C ILE A 497 -4.03 7.28 -46.38
N GLU A 498 -2.98 6.50 -46.62
CA GLU A 498 -2.26 5.80 -45.55
C GLU A 498 -1.65 6.77 -44.52
N TYR A 499 -1.15 7.91 -44.99
CA TYR A 499 -0.62 8.95 -44.10
C TYR A 499 -1.73 9.65 -43.31
N THR A 500 -2.85 10.02 -43.94
CA THR A 500 -3.96 10.69 -43.25
C THR A 500 -4.58 9.78 -42.19
N ASP A 501 -4.71 8.49 -42.48
CA ASP A 501 -5.25 7.52 -41.52
C ASP A 501 -4.30 7.38 -40.32
N ALA A 502 -3.00 7.22 -40.57
CA ALA A 502 -2.00 7.16 -39.51
C ALA A 502 -1.90 8.48 -38.73
N TYR A 503 -1.95 9.63 -39.40
CA TYR A 503 -1.93 10.95 -38.76
C TYR A 503 -3.10 11.07 -37.79
N ASN A 504 -4.32 10.80 -38.25
CA ASN A 504 -5.50 10.89 -37.41
C ASN A 504 -5.41 9.95 -36.21
N ASP A 505 -5.02 8.68 -36.41
CA ASP A 505 -4.86 7.69 -35.33
C ASP A 505 -3.80 8.11 -34.29
N ILE A 506 -2.67 8.66 -34.74
CA ILE A 506 -1.60 9.11 -33.86
C ILE A 506 -1.97 10.38 -33.10
N THR A 507 -2.70 11.30 -33.74
CA THR A 507 -3.12 12.56 -33.12
C THR A 507 -4.44 12.44 -32.35
N ASP A 508 -5.14 11.31 -32.45
CA ASP A 508 -6.38 11.09 -31.74
C ASP A 508 -6.11 11.10 -30.23
N GLY A 509 -6.87 11.91 -29.49
CA GLY A 509 -6.65 12.12 -28.06
C GLY A 509 -5.49 13.05 -27.69
N ASP A 510 -4.85 13.72 -28.66
CA ASP A 510 -3.88 14.78 -28.38
C ASP A 510 -4.50 16.01 -27.71
N GLY A 511 -5.82 16.05 -27.49
CA GLY A 511 -6.49 16.97 -26.57
C GLY A 511 -6.34 18.45 -26.90
N GLU A 512 -5.79 18.80 -28.07
CA GLU A 512 -5.59 20.16 -28.54
C GLU A 512 -6.94 20.71 -29.03
N GLN A 513 -7.49 21.68 -28.28
CA GLN A 513 -8.72 22.35 -28.65
C GLN A 513 -8.46 23.48 -29.64
N SER A 514 -9.50 23.89 -30.36
CA SER A 514 -9.44 24.96 -31.37
C SER A 514 -9.00 26.33 -30.85
N ASP A 515 -8.99 26.54 -29.53
CA ASP A 515 -8.53 27.74 -28.85
C ASP A 515 -7.07 27.64 -28.35
N GLY A 516 -6.39 26.53 -28.64
CA GLY A 516 -5.04 26.24 -28.16
C GLY A 516 -4.99 25.72 -26.71
N SER A 517 -6.14 25.45 -26.07
CA SER A 517 -6.20 24.80 -24.77
C SER A 517 -6.00 23.28 -24.88
N PHE A 518 -5.54 22.66 -23.79
CA PHE A 518 -5.10 21.27 -23.78
C PHE A 518 -5.84 20.45 -22.72
N ASN A 519 -6.52 19.38 -23.12
CA ASN A 519 -7.30 18.52 -22.21
C ASN A 519 -6.89 17.03 -22.20
N GLY A 520 -5.73 16.68 -22.78
CA GLY A 520 -5.22 15.30 -22.80
C GLY A 520 -4.38 14.99 -21.56
N SER A 521 -4.74 13.96 -20.78
CA SER A 521 -3.96 13.57 -19.58
C SER A 521 -3.09 12.31 -19.78
N ASP A 522 -3.13 11.66 -20.95
CA ASP A 522 -2.44 10.38 -21.21
C ASP A 522 -1.76 10.30 -22.59
N PHE A 523 -1.58 11.41 -23.30
CA PHE A 523 -0.98 11.42 -24.65
C PHE A 523 0.55 11.34 -24.58
N ASP A 524 1.13 10.26 -25.11
CA ASP A 524 2.59 10.07 -25.20
C ASP A 524 3.15 10.83 -26.41
N TYR A 525 3.53 12.09 -26.19
CA TYR A 525 4.08 12.95 -27.25
C TYR A 525 5.39 12.42 -27.85
N ASP A 526 6.23 11.73 -27.08
CA ASP A 526 7.50 11.20 -27.58
C ASP A 526 7.25 10.06 -28.57
N GLN A 527 6.30 9.18 -28.24
CA GLN A 527 5.90 8.10 -29.11
C GLN A 527 5.14 8.63 -30.33
N ALA A 528 4.19 9.55 -30.13
CA ALA A 528 3.45 10.20 -31.22
C ALA A 528 4.40 10.93 -32.20
N THR A 529 5.44 11.60 -31.69
CA THR A 529 6.47 12.24 -32.53
C THR A 529 7.19 11.22 -33.41
N LYS A 530 7.57 10.05 -32.86
CA LYS A 530 8.25 8.99 -33.63
C LYS A 530 7.32 8.42 -34.69
N ASP A 531 6.07 8.18 -34.33
CA ASP A 531 5.08 7.57 -35.22
C ASP A 531 4.69 8.51 -36.35
N LEU A 532 4.50 9.82 -36.07
CA LEU A 532 4.29 10.84 -37.10
C LEU A 532 5.45 10.88 -38.09
N LYS A 533 6.69 10.93 -37.58
CA LYS A 533 7.90 10.89 -38.44
C LYS A 533 7.97 9.60 -39.26
N ALA A 534 7.59 8.46 -38.68
CA ALA A 534 7.56 7.18 -39.38
C ALA A 534 6.48 7.12 -40.47
N ALA A 535 5.29 7.69 -40.22
CA ALA A 535 4.22 7.81 -41.20
C ALA A 535 4.62 8.75 -42.34
N GLN A 536 5.20 9.91 -42.03
CA GLN A 536 5.69 10.87 -43.03
C GLN A 536 6.74 10.24 -43.95
N LYS A 537 7.66 9.43 -43.43
CA LYS A 537 8.67 8.72 -44.25
C LYS A 537 8.07 7.78 -45.28
N LYS A 538 6.80 7.37 -45.16
CA LYS A 538 6.14 6.47 -46.12
C LYS A 538 5.44 7.23 -47.27
N LEU A 539 5.26 8.54 -47.15
CA LEU A 539 4.65 9.35 -48.20
C LEU A 539 5.45 9.25 -49.51
N VAL A 540 4.77 8.98 -50.62
CA VAL A 540 5.37 8.89 -51.96
C VAL A 540 5.05 10.17 -52.69
N GLN A 541 6.08 11.00 -52.93
CA GLN A 541 5.90 12.30 -53.56
C GLN A 541 5.73 12.16 -55.07
N LYS A 542 4.82 12.93 -55.66
CA LYS A 542 4.68 13.08 -57.10
C LYS A 542 5.84 13.88 -57.65
N ALA A 543 6.15 13.63 -58.91
CA ALA A 543 7.27 14.24 -59.61
C ALA A 543 6.82 14.57 -61.03
N ASP A 544 6.26 15.77 -61.18
CA ASP A 544 5.66 16.22 -62.44
C ASP A 544 6.56 17.22 -63.19
N THR A 545 7.63 17.72 -62.54
CA THR A 545 8.59 18.62 -63.17
C THR A 545 9.50 17.84 -64.11
N LYS A 546 9.40 18.12 -65.40
CA LYS A 546 10.24 17.50 -66.44
C LYS A 546 11.64 18.09 -66.39
N MET A 547 12.65 17.22 -66.36
CA MET A 547 14.03 17.60 -66.65
C MET A 547 14.30 17.35 -68.14
N TYR A 548 14.38 18.44 -68.89
CA TYR A 548 14.73 18.41 -70.31
C TYR A 548 16.25 18.31 -70.47
N VAL A 549 16.69 17.65 -71.54
CA VAL A 549 18.10 17.56 -71.92
C VAL A 549 18.29 18.02 -73.37
N LEU A 550 19.31 18.84 -73.61
CA LEU A 550 19.76 19.26 -74.93
C LEU A 550 21.22 18.93 -75.13
N TYR A 551 21.60 18.56 -76.35
CA TYR A 551 22.98 18.27 -76.73
C TYR A 551 23.53 19.34 -77.67
N ASN A 552 24.71 19.87 -77.36
CA ASN A 552 25.42 20.79 -78.22
C ASN A 552 26.49 20.05 -79.04
N LYS A 553 26.24 19.93 -80.34
CA LYS A 553 27.16 19.28 -81.29
C LYS A 553 28.52 19.98 -81.46
N ASN A 554 28.63 21.25 -81.08
CA ASN A 554 29.84 22.04 -81.30
C ASN A 554 30.90 21.81 -80.21
N ASN A 555 30.47 21.47 -78.99
CA ASN A 555 31.37 21.25 -77.84
C ASN A 555 31.06 19.95 -77.08
N SER A 556 30.13 19.13 -77.58
CA SER A 556 29.66 17.86 -76.98
C SER A 556 28.94 17.96 -75.63
N ASP A 557 28.57 19.16 -75.20
CA ASP A 557 27.95 19.38 -73.89
C ASP A 557 26.47 18.94 -73.84
N HIS A 558 26.02 18.54 -72.65
CA HIS A 558 24.61 18.27 -72.35
C HIS A 558 24.10 19.24 -71.28
N LEU A 559 23.12 20.07 -71.65
CA LEU A 559 22.45 20.95 -70.71
C LEU A 559 21.17 20.31 -70.20
N TYR A 560 20.99 20.31 -68.88
CA TYR A 560 19.80 19.84 -68.20
C TYR A 560 19.05 21.03 -67.61
N THR A 561 17.78 21.17 -67.99
CA THR A 561 16.94 22.31 -67.61
C THR A 561 15.52 21.86 -67.28
N THR A 562 14.91 22.49 -66.26
CA THR A 562 13.48 22.37 -65.97
C THR A 562 12.65 23.40 -66.73
N SER A 563 13.28 24.39 -67.37
CA SER A 563 12.59 25.44 -68.13
C SER A 563 12.30 24.99 -69.55
N LEU A 564 11.01 24.92 -69.88
CA LEU A 564 10.58 24.61 -71.24
C LEU A 564 10.96 25.73 -72.22
N ASP A 565 11.03 26.97 -71.75
CA ASP A 565 11.40 28.13 -72.59
C ASP A 565 12.89 28.12 -72.92
N GLU A 566 13.76 27.81 -71.95
CA GLU A 566 15.19 27.59 -72.19
C GLU A 566 15.41 26.44 -73.18
N TYR A 567 14.73 25.31 -72.97
CA TYR A 567 14.79 24.16 -73.88
C TYR A 567 14.38 24.52 -75.32
N ASN A 568 13.23 25.20 -75.48
CA ASN A 568 12.75 25.61 -76.79
C ASN A 568 13.65 26.68 -77.44
N GLY A 569 14.18 27.59 -76.65
CA GLY A 569 15.07 28.67 -77.10
C GLY A 569 16.40 28.12 -77.63
N LEU A 570 17.06 27.26 -76.87
CA LEU A 570 18.33 26.66 -77.27
C LEU A 570 18.17 25.73 -78.48
N GLY A 571 17.05 25.00 -78.57
CA GLY A 571 16.71 24.22 -79.75
C GLY A 571 16.65 25.06 -81.03
N LYS A 572 16.04 26.26 -80.97
CA LYS A 572 16.01 27.21 -82.10
C LYS A 572 17.40 27.75 -82.46
N LEU A 573 18.30 27.84 -81.47
CA LEU A 573 19.70 28.27 -81.66
C LEU A 573 20.62 27.13 -82.15
N GLY A 574 20.06 25.96 -82.46
CA GLY A 574 20.78 24.86 -83.11
C GLY A 574 21.30 23.77 -82.16
N TRP A 575 20.92 23.80 -80.88
CA TRP A 575 21.10 22.67 -79.97
C TRP A 575 20.17 21.52 -80.35
N ASN A 576 20.62 20.29 -80.15
CA ASN A 576 19.80 19.11 -80.40
C ASN A 576 18.88 18.84 -79.19
N ALA A 577 17.59 19.08 -79.37
CA ALA A 577 16.56 18.94 -78.35
C ALA A 577 16.20 17.46 -78.14
N GLN A 578 16.80 16.81 -77.14
CA GLN A 578 16.68 15.35 -76.91
C GLN A 578 15.43 14.95 -76.11
N GLY A 579 14.76 15.91 -75.47
CA GLY A 579 13.47 15.70 -74.80
C GLY A 579 13.61 15.55 -73.28
N VAL A 580 12.68 14.83 -72.66
CA VAL A 580 12.68 14.60 -71.20
C VAL A 580 13.60 13.42 -70.85
N SER A 581 14.58 13.67 -69.98
CA SER A 581 15.47 12.63 -69.47
C SER A 581 14.85 11.91 -68.25
N PHE A 582 14.38 12.68 -67.27
CA PHE A 582 13.73 12.20 -66.06
C PHE A 582 12.80 13.27 -65.48
N LYS A 583 12.08 12.96 -64.41
CA LYS A 583 11.24 13.90 -63.67
C LYS A 583 11.73 14.11 -62.24
N VAL A 584 11.58 15.34 -61.78
CA VAL A 584 11.95 15.82 -60.45
C VAL A 584 10.75 16.54 -59.82
N THR A 585 10.95 17.15 -58.65
CA THR A 585 9.97 18.05 -58.06
C THR A 585 10.63 19.37 -57.64
N LEU A 586 9.87 20.46 -57.71
CA LEU A 586 10.24 21.77 -57.20
C LEU A 586 9.64 22.02 -55.81
N ASN A 587 8.77 21.14 -55.32
CA ASN A 587 8.14 21.26 -54.03
C ASN A 587 8.91 20.43 -53.00
N LYS A 588 9.17 21.03 -51.83
CA LYS A 588 9.91 20.38 -50.76
C LYS A 588 9.00 19.45 -49.96
N ALA A 589 9.43 18.21 -49.77
CA ALA A 589 8.83 17.27 -48.82
C ALA A 589 9.77 17.03 -47.61
N PRO A 590 9.24 16.59 -46.44
CA PRO A 590 10.03 16.40 -45.22
C PRO A 590 11.28 15.53 -45.37
N TYR A 591 11.24 14.54 -46.26
CA TYR A 591 12.37 13.63 -46.55
C TYR A 591 12.83 13.67 -48.00
N SER A 592 12.55 14.78 -48.72
CA SER A 592 13.16 15.07 -50.02
C SER A 592 14.59 15.62 -49.86
N ALA A 593 15.49 15.32 -50.79
CA ALA A 593 16.85 15.87 -50.76
C ALA A 593 17.01 16.99 -51.80
N ALA A 594 17.53 18.14 -51.34
CA ALA A 594 17.83 19.32 -52.15
C ALA A 594 19.07 19.08 -53.03
N ILE A 595 18.97 19.40 -54.32
CA ILE A 595 20.03 19.22 -55.31
C ILE A 595 20.41 20.56 -55.92
N TYR A 596 21.71 20.82 -55.96
CA TYR A 596 22.32 22.06 -56.44
C TYR A 596 23.02 21.81 -57.77
N ARG A 597 22.93 22.77 -58.69
CA ARG A 597 23.72 22.78 -59.91
C ARG A 597 24.95 23.64 -59.68
N VAL A 598 26.13 23.13 -60.01
CA VAL A 598 27.39 23.87 -59.95
C VAL A 598 28.04 23.90 -61.33
N TYR A 599 28.72 24.99 -61.63
CA TYR A 599 29.39 25.26 -62.89
C TYR A 599 30.91 25.33 -62.70
N ASN A 600 31.67 24.74 -63.61
CA ASN A 600 33.13 24.85 -63.63
C ASN A 600 33.57 25.84 -64.72
N PRO A 601 34.10 27.03 -64.37
CA PRO A 601 34.51 28.02 -65.36
C PRO A 601 35.70 27.59 -66.23
N ASN A 602 36.49 26.60 -65.79
CA ASN A 602 37.66 26.15 -66.53
C ASN A 602 37.34 25.10 -67.61
N SER A 603 36.26 24.33 -67.43
CA SER A 603 35.86 23.25 -68.35
C SER A 603 34.53 23.48 -69.05
N GLY A 604 33.68 24.38 -68.52
CA GLY A 604 32.31 24.59 -69.00
C GLY A 604 31.28 23.60 -68.44
N GLU A 605 31.69 22.66 -67.58
CA GLU A 605 30.84 21.58 -67.07
C GLU A 605 29.83 22.03 -66.03
N HIS A 606 28.68 21.35 -66.01
CA HIS A 606 27.66 21.47 -64.97
C HIS A 606 27.47 20.14 -64.23
N LEU A 607 27.40 20.20 -62.90
CA LEU A 607 27.12 19.04 -62.07
C LEU A 607 25.94 19.26 -61.12
N PHE A 608 25.10 18.24 -60.99
CA PHE A 608 24.09 18.12 -59.94
C PHE A 608 24.65 17.42 -58.71
N LEU A 609 24.65 18.11 -57.57
CA LEU A 609 25.29 17.70 -56.32
C LEU A 609 24.41 17.98 -55.10
N GLN A 610 24.57 17.18 -54.04
CA GLN A 610 24.00 17.52 -52.73
C GLN A 610 24.79 18.66 -52.08
N LYS A 611 24.19 19.37 -51.10
CA LYS A 611 24.78 20.58 -50.48
C LYS A 611 26.25 20.42 -50.09
N GLY A 612 26.62 19.32 -49.42
CA GLY A 612 27.99 19.09 -48.97
C GLY A 612 28.99 18.91 -50.12
N GLU A 613 28.62 18.15 -51.15
CA GLU A 613 29.46 17.92 -52.34
C GLU A 613 29.55 19.20 -53.19
N ALA A 614 28.44 19.95 -53.32
CA ALA A 614 28.40 21.23 -54.01
C ALA A 614 29.30 22.28 -53.33
N ALA A 615 29.22 22.41 -52.00
CA ALA A 615 30.08 23.30 -51.24
C ALA A 615 31.56 22.93 -51.39
N ASN A 616 31.88 21.62 -51.41
CA ASN A 616 33.23 21.17 -51.67
C ASN A 616 33.71 21.50 -53.09
N ALA A 617 32.87 21.33 -54.12
CA ALA A 617 33.21 21.72 -55.49
C ALA A 617 33.48 23.23 -55.59
N VAL A 618 32.61 24.05 -54.99
CA VAL A 618 32.76 25.52 -54.98
C VAL A 618 34.03 25.97 -54.25
N ALA A 619 34.39 25.30 -53.15
CA ALA A 619 35.67 25.54 -52.47
C ALA A 619 36.90 25.25 -53.36
N HIS A 620 36.73 24.45 -54.42
CA HIS A 620 37.78 24.11 -55.40
C HIS A 620 37.60 24.86 -56.73
N GLY A 621 36.96 26.04 -56.71
CA GLY A 621 36.92 26.97 -57.85
C GLY A 621 35.74 26.77 -58.80
N TRP A 622 34.75 25.95 -58.44
CA TRP A 622 33.45 25.92 -59.11
C TRP A 622 32.55 27.06 -58.58
N THR A 623 31.46 27.36 -59.26
CA THR A 623 30.46 28.35 -58.83
C THR A 623 29.09 27.70 -58.73
N TYR A 624 28.26 28.15 -57.80
CA TYR A 624 26.84 27.80 -57.84
C TYR A 624 26.22 28.39 -59.10
N ASP A 625 25.43 27.57 -59.79
CA ASP A 625 24.67 27.97 -60.96
C ASP A 625 23.19 27.91 -60.59
N GLU A 626 22.70 29.05 -60.12
CA GLU A 626 21.36 29.15 -59.55
C GLU A 626 20.28 29.06 -60.63
N PRO A 627 19.13 28.44 -60.32
CA PRO A 627 18.00 28.37 -61.24
C PRO A 627 17.46 29.77 -61.58
N SER A 628 16.92 29.93 -62.79
CA SER A 628 16.11 31.11 -63.11
C SER A 628 14.83 31.15 -62.27
N THR A 629 14.17 32.30 -62.21
CA THR A 629 12.98 32.50 -61.35
C THR A 629 11.82 31.55 -61.65
N ASP A 630 11.70 31.07 -62.88
CA ASP A 630 10.72 30.05 -63.32
C ASP A 630 11.12 28.61 -62.97
N GLN A 631 12.36 28.40 -62.50
CA GLN A 631 12.93 27.11 -62.11
C GLN A 631 13.14 27.01 -60.59
N THR A 632 12.91 28.09 -59.84
CA THR A 632 13.13 28.15 -58.39
C THR A 632 12.11 27.27 -57.65
N PRO A 633 12.57 26.38 -56.75
CA PRO A 633 11.70 25.63 -55.86
C PRO A 633 10.76 26.51 -55.04
N SER A 634 9.50 26.07 -54.85
CA SER A 634 8.47 26.85 -54.13
C SER A 634 8.82 27.10 -52.67
N ASP A 635 9.53 26.14 -52.07
CA ASP A 635 9.92 26.13 -50.67
C ASP A 635 11.42 25.87 -50.55
N LEU A 636 12.09 26.68 -49.73
CA LEU A 636 13.52 26.58 -49.50
C LEU A 636 13.85 25.53 -48.41
N PRO A 637 15.09 24.99 -48.40
CA PRO A 637 15.50 24.01 -47.40
C PRO A 637 15.30 24.50 -45.96
N THR A 638 15.03 23.59 -45.03
CA THR A 638 14.82 23.97 -43.62
C THR A 638 16.09 24.63 -43.07
N GLY A 639 15.95 25.82 -42.48
CA GLY A 639 17.08 26.59 -41.97
C GLY A 639 17.88 27.35 -43.04
N TRP A 640 17.39 27.45 -44.28
CA TRP A 640 17.94 28.33 -45.31
C TRP A 640 17.94 29.78 -44.82
N LYS A 641 19.02 30.52 -45.14
CA LYS A 641 19.17 31.94 -44.81
C LYS A 641 19.45 32.75 -46.05
N ASP A 642 19.12 34.04 -46.02
CA ASP A 642 19.47 34.96 -47.11
C ASP A 642 20.98 34.89 -47.41
N GLY A 643 21.32 34.63 -48.68
CA GLY A 643 22.68 34.36 -49.14
C GLY A 643 23.10 32.87 -49.18
N ASP A 644 22.29 31.93 -48.69
CA ASP A 644 22.49 30.50 -48.96
C ASP A 644 22.14 30.19 -50.43
N PRO A 645 22.86 29.25 -51.08
CA PRO A 645 22.56 28.87 -52.46
C PRO A 645 21.15 28.29 -52.57
N ILE A 646 20.50 28.56 -53.70
CA ILE A 646 19.16 28.04 -54.01
C ILE A 646 19.28 26.65 -54.65
N PRO A 647 18.51 25.64 -54.19
CA PRO A 647 18.50 24.33 -54.86
C PRO A 647 17.89 24.43 -56.26
N PHE A 648 18.45 23.68 -57.21
CA PHE A 648 17.93 23.58 -58.58
C PHE A 648 16.66 22.72 -58.66
N PHE A 649 16.57 21.67 -57.83
CA PHE A 649 15.37 20.85 -57.64
C PHE A 649 15.48 20.00 -56.36
N TYR A 650 14.40 19.28 -56.03
CA TYR A 650 14.39 18.23 -55.01
C TYR A 650 14.26 16.84 -55.63
N THR A 651 14.97 15.87 -55.05
CA THR A 651 14.69 14.46 -55.32
C THR A 651 13.34 14.09 -54.70
N PRO A 652 12.40 13.51 -55.45
CA PRO A 652 11.09 13.18 -54.92
C PRO A 652 11.19 12.15 -53.79
N GLN A 653 10.51 12.41 -52.68
CA GLN A 653 10.49 11.49 -51.55
C GLN A 653 9.97 10.10 -51.96
N ASN A 654 10.69 9.04 -51.57
CA ASN A 654 10.43 7.65 -51.93
C ASN A 654 10.43 7.36 -53.45
N ALA A 655 11.11 8.18 -54.26
CA ALA A 655 11.42 7.80 -55.62
C ALA A 655 12.27 6.52 -55.67
N THR A 656 11.97 5.63 -56.61
CA THR A 656 12.63 4.32 -56.74
C THR A 656 13.66 4.28 -57.88
N THR A 657 13.53 5.18 -58.87
CA THR A 657 14.40 5.18 -60.06
C THR A 657 15.72 5.88 -59.74
N THR A 658 16.84 5.19 -59.96
CA THR A 658 18.18 5.77 -59.76
C THR A 658 18.54 6.68 -60.92
N LEU A 659 19.00 7.90 -60.63
CA LEU A 659 19.63 8.79 -61.60
C LEU A 659 21.13 8.49 -61.66
N ASN A 660 21.57 7.90 -62.77
CA ASN A 660 22.97 7.52 -62.96
C ASN A 660 23.75 8.71 -63.52
N ARG A 661 24.81 9.13 -62.81
CA ARG A 661 25.81 10.09 -63.29
C ARG A 661 26.99 9.32 -63.86
N LEU A 662 27.24 9.46 -65.16
CA LEU A 662 28.36 8.82 -65.85
C LEU A 662 29.40 9.86 -66.23
N PHE A 663 30.67 9.47 -66.16
CA PHE A 663 31.82 10.25 -66.58
C PHE A 663 32.54 9.57 -67.75
N ASN A 664 32.83 10.34 -68.79
CA ASN A 664 33.62 9.91 -69.93
C ASN A 664 35.09 10.32 -69.74
N PRO A 665 36.00 9.38 -69.37
CA PRO A 665 37.41 9.70 -69.17
C PRO A 665 38.15 10.10 -70.46
N ASN A 666 37.54 9.91 -71.63
CA ASN A 666 38.12 10.25 -72.92
C ASN A 666 37.66 11.62 -73.44
N ALA A 667 36.72 12.29 -72.77
CA ALA A 667 36.34 13.65 -73.10
C ALA A 667 37.50 14.61 -72.75
N ARG A 668 37.79 15.55 -73.66
CA ARG A 668 38.90 16.51 -73.52
C ARG A 668 38.45 17.94 -73.23
N ASP A 669 37.16 18.21 -73.37
CA ASP A 669 36.49 19.50 -73.18
C ASP A 669 35.14 19.26 -72.45
N ALA A 670 34.23 20.24 -72.44
CA ALA A 670 32.86 20.12 -71.88
C ALA A 670 32.09 18.87 -72.39
N GLY A 671 31.12 18.37 -71.62
CA GLY A 671 30.32 17.20 -71.96
C GLY A 671 30.91 15.86 -71.50
N SER A 672 31.80 15.88 -70.51
CA SER A 672 32.37 14.70 -69.88
C SER A 672 31.40 13.99 -68.92
N HIS A 673 30.33 14.65 -68.46
CA HIS A 673 29.30 14.05 -67.61
C HIS A 673 27.94 13.86 -68.32
N TYR A 674 27.24 12.77 -67.99
CA TYR A 674 25.91 12.45 -68.52
C TYR A 674 25.00 11.89 -67.44
N TYR A 675 23.72 12.28 -67.45
CA TYR A 675 22.72 11.89 -66.46
C TYR A 675 21.58 11.12 -67.11
N THR A 676 21.36 9.88 -66.68
CA THR A 676 20.25 9.06 -67.18
C THR A 676 19.59 8.22 -66.10
N ALA A 677 18.26 8.19 -66.13
CA ALA A 677 17.44 7.28 -65.32
C ALA A 677 17.25 5.90 -65.98
N ASN A 678 17.77 5.69 -67.20
CA ASN A 678 17.63 4.45 -67.96
C ASN A 678 18.80 3.50 -67.68
N ALA A 679 18.51 2.41 -66.96
CA ALA A 679 19.51 1.38 -66.64
C ALA A 679 20.11 0.69 -67.89
N GLY A 680 19.35 0.56 -68.97
CA GLY A 680 19.84 0.01 -70.24
C GLY A 680 20.86 0.93 -70.90
N GLU A 681 20.59 2.24 -70.93
CA GLU A 681 21.50 3.26 -71.45
C GLU A 681 22.79 3.33 -70.63
N THR A 682 22.68 3.31 -69.30
CA THR A 682 23.84 3.25 -68.40
C THR A 682 24.71 2.04 -68.72
N LYS A 683 24.12 0.86 -68.86
CA LYS A 683 24.86 -0.38 -69.18
C LYS A 683 25.59 -0.29 -70.52
N ILE A 684 24.95 0.30 -71.53
CA ILE A 684 25.53 0.50 -72.86
C ILE A 684 26.73 1.45 -72.78
N LEU A 685 26.59 2.61 -72.13
CA LEU A 685 27.64 3.62 -72.00
C LEU A 685 28.86 3.08 -71.23
N VAL A 686 28.63 2.34 -70.14
CA VAL A 686 29.70 1.66 -69.41
C VAL A 686 30.42 0.64 -70.31
N GLY A 687 29.67 -0.09 -71.15
CA GLY A 687 30.25 -0.98 -72.16
C GLY A 687 31.12 -0.25 -73.19
N PHE A 688 30.86 1.03 -73.47
CA PHE A 688 31.68 1.90 -74.32
C PHE A 688 32.83 2.60 -73.58
N GLY A 689 33.09 2.24 -72.32
CA GLY A 689 34.23 2.76 -71.55
C GLY A 689 33.93 4.00 -70.70
N TRP A 690 32.67 4.41 -70.58
CA TRP A 690 32.26 5.41 -69.59
C TRP A 690 32.34 4.82 -68.17
N LYS A 691 32.61 5.68 -67.20
CA LYS A 691 32.64 5.31 -65.78
C LYS A 691 31.35 5.74 -65.11
N LEU A 692 30.65 4.80 -64.46
CA LEU A 692 29.57 5.16 -63.55
C LEU A 692 30.20 5.79 -62.29
N GLU A 693 29.89 7.06 -62.03
CA GLU A 693 30.39 7.73 -60.83
C GLU A 693 29.53 7.37 -59.63
N SER A 694 30.13 6.69 -58.65
CA SER A 694 29.50 6.42 -57.37
C SER A 694 29.63 7.64 -56.44
N ALA A 695 28.75 8.62 -56.66
CA ALA A 695 28.42 9.65 -55.66
C ALA A 695 26.99 10.22 -55.78
N SER A 696 26.23 9.99 -56.85
CA SER A 696 24.82 10.40 -56.88
C SER A 696 23.89 9.19 -56.85
N ALA A 697 23.69 8.59 -55.66
CA ALA A 697 22.56 7.66 -55.40
C ALA A 697 21.20 8.39 -55.40
N LEU A 698 21.07 9.41 -56.26
CA LEU A 698 19.89 10.26 -56.36
C LEU A 698 18.74 9.44 -56.93
N LYS A 699 17.57 9.64 -56.35
CA LYS A 699 16.34 9.01 -56.79
C LYS A 699 15.46 10.04 -57.48
N VAL A 700 15.00 9.71 -58.67
CA VAL A 700 14.15 10.55 -59.51
C VAL A 700 12.94 9.74 -59.99
N ALA A 701 11.97 10.39 -60.61
CA ALA A 701 10.92 9.69 -61.31
C ALA A 701 11.31 9.44 -62.77
N ALA A 702 10.91 8.29 -63.31
CA ALA A 702 11.11 7.98 -64.72
C ALA A 702 10.30 8.93 -65.62
N LYS A 703 10.80 9.16 -66.84
CA LYS A 703 10.19 10.05 -67.84
C LYS A 703 8.77 9.65 -68.25
#